data_AF-A0A6N2TJ41-F1
#
_entry.id   AF-A0A6N2TJ41-F1
#
_cell.length_a   1.000
_cell.length_b   1.000
_cell.length_c   1.000
_cell.angle_alpha   90.00
_cell.angle_beta   90.00
_cell.angle_gamma   90.00
#
_symmetry.space_group_name_H-M   'P 1'
#
loop_
_entity.id
_entity.type
_entity.pdbx_description
1 polymer ?
#
loop_
_entity_poly.entity_id
_entity_poly.type
_entity_poly.pdbx_seq_one_letter_code
_entity_poly.pdbx_strand_id
1 'polypeptide(L)'
;MLDFMKITADALDILNYDGAVQDTLEELRRKWGAQVPALLDERFDAVGVQYMRLPHEKGAAALGQELSAFGWALYNLDDEDEYLFTLIPEEERSDWEHYCKKQGQYCRLMKQPGRKWGDHAKEQDPGALMPCEEYILEDEYDYFFNSLSGDFAAGEWKSSHSEEWNYGCVADLRCRPPKVTRSKSLYHFGCISYSDKTGVYAASGASASGLIGKVLLCKNPNTLNFFEPSPIGYDGPPRTLCWAGHSLWVGDPTNATRIELTDRGTCQDVKNWTLPEDGWSSKYHCGITADGLGRVYFSNEWYKGRIYRRADGQVTEHPFPLYGYDHLSEAVPVPGTGRIYMIHSVSGKGRIEECLLELDMDTGRCRITALPGMGEGLKLRWFTEDWLLVQGNGELLSDDFAQLINMTTREVLRIRPGMFGGEKMQHIGVLTDGAVVIVTRRGGVGPVFRYPTDFWGFLRTAGKPRKLEPWREYQETYPNLPFFLPGEEPKQNGANSSHDTGSPLLRLQFGQLSPEKKQSLMEQLAAQYRLDFVRMEHFDRWGQSCTTGMFKKDGREFVFVPGDTVTLGWEQFAVGLNRESREELEYLFQEWELEQDPAEFIGESMAPVRQVSISPMLVGRELEEINWEPVKLEDPRLRPEWLEDFRQFASTGRDSLTLAGRARFERDSDSWQASLYHEVDYPDFQSWLQKQGFSLPTPDEWAYLCGGGCRTLFPWGDGLDYSMRLRWFEDMDEDENRPYDMEEPNFFGLSIAYDPYMREVVNADRLTTCGGDGGCNICGGLGPFLGFLPCSPHCKPEVQEENELNGNYDFYRPIIRVKLEPKGENEMPATEWLNKYESIQGKLACKIDLDAYFTEKGIGSMAVDVLDIGTVHFPTGTVFACDPLVELEDARPYLQTIPAGTYSVQICVVPSEQYGDRYACVKVAVSDQKPVRYELGMVGNEDLEEELEDGDFFGFGVDAGMGCIADIQTREAFLVYWAKRLGKDEDIDPYNDLFCDLLEKNFQMNPMYQREGGDWLNWTVPETDCDLPIFASGWGDGVYPVYFGYDAQDKVCGVYVHFIDIAESYNQ
;
A
#
# COMPACT_ATOMS: atom_id res chain seq x y z
N MET A 1 -47.92 15.53 -2.35
CA MET A 1 -47.90 14.07 -2.15
C MET A 1 -47.68 13.40 -3.48
N LEU A 2 -46.39 13.26 -3.79
CA LEU A 2 -45.89 12.58 -4.97
C LEU A 2 -46.17 11.07 -4.87
N ASP A 3 -46.28 10.41 -6.02
CA ASP A 3 -46.36 8.95 -6.09
C ASP A 3 -44.94 8.37 -6.06
N PHE A 4 -44.43 8.09 -4.86
CA PHE A 4 -43.05 7.66 -4.65
C PHE A 4 -42.73 6.27 -5.24
N MET A 5 -43.72 5.38 -5.42
CA MET A 5 -43.52 4.12 -6.15
C MET A 5 -43.30 4.36 -7.64
N LYS A 6 -43.99 5.35 -8.21
CA LYS A 6 -43.78 5.71 -9.61
C LYS A 6 -42.43 6.39 -9.82
N ILE A 7 -41.98 7.18 -8.86
CA ILE A 7 -40.69 7.89 -8.92
C ILE A 7 -39.49 6.93 -8.84
N THR A 8 -39.55 5.92 -7.98
CA THR A 8 -38.51 4.87 -7.92
C THR A 8 -38.44 4.07 -9.22
N ALA A 9 -39.59 3.69 -9.79
CA ALA A 9 -39.65 2.96 -11.06
C ALA A 9 -39.25 3.80 -12.29
N ASP A 10 -39.23 5.13 -12.16
CA ASP A 10 -38.83 6.08 -13.20
C ASP A 10 -37.48 6.74 -12.86
N ALA A 11 -36.64 6.11 -12.04
CA ALA A 11 -35.29 6.60 -11.75
C ALA A 11 -34.40 6.54 -13.01
N LEU A 12 -33.39 7.40 -13.07
CA LEU A 12 -32.44 7.50 -14.19
C LEU A 12 -31.24 6.63 -13.88
N ASP A 13 -30.98 5.68 -14.77
CA ASP A 13 -29.85 4.78 -14.72
C ASP A 13 -28.66 5.38 -15.49
N ILE A 14 -27.50 5.44 -14.85
CA ILE A 14 -26.21 5.92 -15.39
C ILE A 14 -25.08 5.07 -14.77
N LEU A 15 -24.19 4.49 -15.56
CA LEU A 15 -22.99 3.81 -15.04
C LEU A 15 -22.14 4.77 -14.19
N ASN A 16 -21.75 4.36 -12.98
CA ASN A 16 -21.07 5.27 -12.03
C ASN A 16 -19.59 5.52 -12.34
N TYR A 17 -19.01 4.75 -13.28
CA TYR A 17 -17.61 4.83 -13.72
C TYR A 17 -17.44 5.17 -15.21
N ASP A 18 -18.53 5.33 -15.98
CA ASP A 18 -18.46 5.62 -17.41
C ASP A 18 -18.84 7.08 -17.72
N GLY A 19 -18.01 7.74 -18.52
CA GLY A 19 -18.25 9.10 -19.01
C GLY A 19 -17.90 10.25 -18.05
N ALA A 20 -17.99 11.48 -18.56
CA ALA A 20 -17.70 12.68 -17.80
C ALA A 20 -18.95 13.20 -17.07
N VAL A 21 -18.77 13.99 -16.01
CA VAL A 21 -19.90 14.64 -15.30
C VAL A 21 -20.83 15.44 -16.23
N GLN A 22 -20.30 15.96 -17.35
CA GLN A 22 -21.11 16.62 -18.37
C GLN A 22 -22.11 15.67 -19.04
N ASP A 23 -21.72 14.43 -19.29
CA ASP A 23 -22.61 13.41 -19.88
C ASP A 23 -23.78 13.15 -18.92
N THR A 24 -23.48 13.02 -17.61
CA THR A 24 -24.51 12.94 -16.56
C THR A 24 -25.42 14.16 -16.54
N LEU A 25 -24.87 15.38 -16.61
CA LEU A 25 -25.68 16.59 -16.69
C LEU A 25 -26.59 16.60 -17.94
N GLU A 26 -26.12 16.10 -19.10
CA GLU A 26 -26.94 15.95 -20.30
C GLU A 26 -28.08 14.95 -20.12
N GLU A 27 -27.83 13.82 -19.45
CA GLU A 27 -28.87 12.84 -19.12
C GLU A 27 -29.89 13.41 -18.12
N LEU A 28 -29.43 14.12 -17.07
CA LEU A 28 -30.31 14.84 -16.14
C LEU A 28 -31.20 15.84 -16.90
N ARG A 29 -30.63 16.62 -17.83
CA ARG A 29 -31.36 17.58 -18.66
C ARG A 29 -32.36 16.90 -19.59
N ARG A 30 -31.97 15.77 -20.21
CA ARG A 30 -32.86 15.00 -21.10
C ARG A 30 -34.07 14.47 -20.35
N LYS A 31 -33.87 13.97 -19.12
CA LYS A 31 -34.94 13.41 -18.31
C LYS A 31 -35.80 14.47 -17.62
N TRP A 32 -35.17 15.44 -16.95
CA TRP A 32 -35.86 16.38 -16.07
C TRP A 32 -35.82 17.83 -16.52
N GLY A 33 -35.04 18.23 -17.54
CA GLY A 33 -34.85 19.63 -17.92
C GLY A 33 -36.13 20.38 -18.33
N ALA A 34 -37.13 19.67 -18.87
CA ALA A 34 -38.45 20.27 -19.17
C ALA A 34 -39.29 20.55 -17.89
N GLN A 35 -39.07 19.79 -16.82
CA GLN A 35 -39.82 19.85 -15.56
C GLN A 35 -39.09 20.69 -14.51
N VAL A 36 -37.75 20.72 -14.57
CA VAL A 36 -36.84 21.42 -13.67
C VAL A 36 -35.97 22.37 -14.50
N PRO A 37 -36.46 23.59 -14.80
CA PRO A 37 -35.71 24.55 -15.61
C PRO A 37 -34.36 24.96 -15.00
N ALA A 38 -34.16 24.77 -13.69
CA ALA A 38 -32.90 25.02 -13.01
C ALA A 38 -31.71 24.26 -13.62
N LEU A 39 -31.94 23.04 -14.14
CA LEU A 39 -30.90 22.25 -14.81
C LEU A 39 -30.34 22.92 -16.08
N LEU A 40 -31.05 23.91 -16.64
CA LEU A 40 -30.64 24.66 -17.84
C LEU A 40 -29.89 25.96 -17.50
N ASP A 41 -29.63 26.22 -16.21
CA ASP A 41 -28.86 27.38 -15.77
C ASP A 41 -27.37 27.22 -16.13
N GLU A 42 -26.72 28.32 -16.54
CA GLU A 42 -25.30 28.35 -16.94
C GLU A 42 -24.36 27.89 -15.82
N ARG A 43 -24.80 27.96 -14.55
CA ARG A 43 -24.02 27.43 -13.42
C ARG A 43 -23.80 25.92 -13.51
N PHE A 44 -24.74 25.16 -14.05
CA PHE A 44 -24.54 23.72 -14.25
C PHE A 44 -23.48 23.44 -15.32
N ASP A 45 -23.41 24.27 -16.37
CA ASP A 45 -22.33 24.18 -17.37
C ASP A 45 -20.97 24.52 -16.74
N ALA A 46 -20.93 25.52 -15.85
CA ALA A 46 -19.74 25.85 -15.08
C ALA A 46 -19.30 24.69 -14.17
N VAL A 47 -20.22 24.05 -13.44
CA VAL A 47 -19.94 22.86 -12.63
C VAL A 47 -19.42 21.71 -13.50
N GLY A 48 -20.05 21.46 -14.64
CA GLY A 48 -19.60 20.46 -15.60
C GLY A 48 -18.13 20.67 -16.00
N VAL A 49 -17.77 21.89 -16.39
CA VAL A 49 -16.38 22.23 -16.77
C VAL A 49 -15.41 22.18 -15.59
N GLN A 50 -15.84 22.61 -14.40
CA GLN A 50 -15.02 22.66 -13.20
C GLN A 50 -14.67 21.26 -12.65
N TYR A 51 -15.57 20.30 -12.81
CA TYR A 51 -15.44 18.96 -12.23
C TYR A 51 -15.06 17.87 -13.24
N MET A 52 -14.94 18.17 -14.54
CA MET A 52 -14.67 17.16 -15.58
C MET A 52 -13.35 16.40 -15.44
N ARG A 53 -12.37 16.96 -14.70
CA ARG A 53 -11.07 16.31 -14.42
C ARG A 53 -11.06 15.55 -13.10
N LEU A 54 -12.16 15.57 -12.36
CA LEU A 54 -12.31 14.87 -11.10
C LEU A 54 -13.10 13.57 -11.33
N PRO A 55 -13.03 12.61 -10.40
CA PRO A 55 -13.84 11.40 -10.46
C PRO A 55 -15.31 11.72 -10.66
N HIS A 56 -15.99 10.84 -11.38
CA HIS A 56 -17.39 11.02 -11.76
C HIS A 56 -18.28 11.29 -10.53
N GLU A 57 -18.02 10.60 -9.41
CA GLU A 57 -18.73 10.80 -8.13
C GLU A 57 -18.65 12.23 -7.62
N LYS A 58 -17.47 12.86 -7.66
CA LYS A 58 -17.32 14.27 -7.25
C LYS A 58 -18.12 15.21 -8.13
N GLY A 59 -18.14 14.92 -9.42
CA GLY A 59 -18.98 15.63 -10.38
C GLY A 59 -20.46 15.49 -10.05
N ALA A 60 -20.94 14.27 -9.84
CA ALA A 60 -22.33 13.99 -9.48
C ALA A 60 -22.74 14.63 -8.15
N ALA A 61 -21.85 14.60 -7.14
CA ALA A 61 -22.05 15.28 -5.87
C ALA A 61 -22.11 16.81 -6.02
N ALA A 62 -21.28 17.40 -6.90
CA ALA A 62 -21.31 18.81 -7.23
C ALA A 62 -22.61 19.21 -7.96
N LEU A 63 -23.10 18.39 -8.90
CA LEU A 63 -24.40 18.58 -9.54
C LEU A 63 -25.54 18.52 -8.51
N GLY A 64 -25.51 17.54 -7.59
CA GLY A 64 -26.48 17.42 -6.50
C GLY A 64 -26.44 18.61 -5.53
N GLN A 65 -25.25 19.10 -5.19
CA GLN A 65 -25.08 20.30 -4.38
C GLN A 65 -25.60 21.55 -5.09
N GLU A 66 -25.30 21.72 -6.39
CA GLU A 66 -25.79 22.84 -7.17
C GLU A 66 -27.32 22.81 -7.26
N LEU A 67 -27.93 21.65 -7.49
CA LEU A 67 -29.39 21.45 -7.45
C LEU A 67 -30.01 21.88 -6.12
N SER A 68 -29.31 21.66 -5.00
CA SER A 68 -29.79 22.08 -3.68
C SER A 68 -29.95 23.60 -3.58
N ALA A 69 -29.10 24.40 -4.25
CA ALA A 69 -29.21 25.86 -4.30
C ALA A 69 -30.47 26.34 -5.06
N PHE A 70 -31.05 25.48 -5.89
CA PHE A 70 -32.29 25.72 -6.62
C PHE A 70 -33.52 25.02 -5.99
N GLY A 71 -33.37 24.43 -4.79
CA GLY A 71 -34.47 23.78 -4.06
C GLY A 71 -34.80 22.36 -4.53
N TRP A 72 -33.82 21.65 -5.11
CA TRP A 72 -33.99 20.27 -5.59
C TRP A 72 -32.96 19.33 -4.95
N ALA A 73 -33.39 18.10 -4.66
CA ALA A 73 -32.58 17.05 -4.07
C ALA A 73 -32.40 15.91 -5.08
N LEU A 74 -31.15 15.67 -5.46
CA LEU A 74 -30.78 14.51 -6.27
C LEU A 74 -30.42 13.36 -5.32
N TYR A 75 -31.09 12.22 -5.43
CA TYR A 75 -30.76 11.00 -4.68
C TYR A 75 -30.29 9.91 -5.62
N ASN A 76 -29.32 9.11 -5.17
CA ASN A 76 -28.98 7.82 -5.75
C ASN A 76 -29.74 6.71 -4.99
N LEU A 77 -30.33 5.77 -5.74
CA LEU A 77 -31.13 4.68 -5.22
C LEU A 77 -30.48 3.29 -5.32
N ASP A 78 -29.23 3.22 -5.79
CA ASP A 78 -28.44 1.99 -5.91
C ASP A 78 -27.04 2.18 -5.27
N ASP A 79 -26.46 1.13 -4.69
CA ASP A 79 -25.11 1.13 -4.10
C ASP A 79 -24.09 0.32 -4.88
N GLU A 80 -24.49 -0.23 -6.03
CA GLU A 80 -23.63 -0.96 -6.96
C GLU A 80 -22.95 -0.04 -8.00
N ASP A 81 -22.57 -0.62 -9.13
CA ASP A 81 -21.81 -0.04 -10.26
C ASP A 81 -22.57 1.02 -11.08
N GLU A 82 -23.81 1.34 -10.70
CA GLU A 82 -24.70 2.25 -11.43
C GLU A 82 -25.30 3.29 -10.48
N TYR A 83 -25.44 4.53 -10.95
CA TYR A 83 -26.28 5.53 -10.33
C TYR A 83 -27.73 5.34 -10.78
N LEU A 84 -28.61 5.12 -9.80
CA LEU A 84 -30.05 5.13 -10.01
C LEU A 84 -30.62 6.45 -9.48
N PHE A 85 -30.49 7.53 -10.26
CA PHE A 85 -30.84 8.87 -9.82
C PHE A 85 -32.35 9.14 -9.77
N THR A 86 -32.77 9.90 -8.77
CA THR A 86 -34.08 10.51 -8.70
C THR A 86 -34.01 11.95 -8.21
N LEU A 87 -34.93 12.78 -8.65
CA LEU A 87 -34.96 14.21 -8.36
C LEU A 87 -36.23 14.58 -7.58
N ILE A 88 -36.04 15.07 -6.35
CA ILE A 88 -37.12 15.34 -5.39
C ILE A 88 -37.12 16.84 -5.02
N PRO A 89 -38.28 17.53 -5.01
CA PRO A 89 -38.37 18.89 -4.51
C PRO A 89 -37.99 18.98 -3.03
N GLU A 90 -37.37 20.08 -2.60
CA GLU A 90 -36.94 20.28 -1.21
C GLU A 90 -38.05 20.03 -0.19
N GLU A 91 -39.27 20.52 -0.46
CA GLU A 91 -40.42 20.35 0.45
C GLU A 91 -40.84 18.90 0.71
N GLU A 92 -40.54 17.97 -0.20
CA GLU A 92 -40.96 16.56 -0.12
C GLU A 92 -39.81 15.63 0.32
N ARG A 93 -38.62 16.17 0.64
CA ARG A 93 -37.44 15.38 1.04
C ARG A 93 -37.67 14.50 2.26
N SER A 94 -38.23 15.07 3.33
CA SER A 94 -38.47 14.33 4.58
C SER A 94 -39.44 13.15 4.37
N ASP A 95 -40.48 13.37 3.56
CA ASP A 95 -41.46 12.35 3.22
C ASP A 95 -40.85 11.27 2.31
N TRP A 96 -39.97 11.66 1.40
CA TRP A 96 -39.21 10.76 0.52
C TRP A 96 -38.22 9.86 1.29
N GLU A 97 -37.38 10.46 2.15
CA GLU A 97 -36.40 9.73 2.97
C GLU A 97 -37.13 8.75 3.91
N HIS A 98 -38.27 9.16 4.48
CA HIS A 98 -39.12 8.28 5.28
C HIS A 98 -39.72 7.12 4.46
N TYR A 99 -40.15 7.39 3.24
CA TYR A 99 -40.66 6.36 2.33
C TYR A 99 -39.58 5.33 1.97
N CYS A 100 -38.37 5.76 1.58
CA CYS A 100 -37.27 4.85 1.21
C CYS A 100 -36.88 3.94 2.38
N LYS A 101 -36.72 4.53 3.58
CA LYS A 101 -36.42 3.78 4.81
C LYS A 101 -37.50 2.74 5.13
N LYS A 102 -38.78 3.05 4.87
CA LYS A 102 -39.89 2.11 5.10
C LYS A 102 -39.89 0.95 4.10
N GLN A 103 -39.44 1.17 2.87
CA GLN A 103 -39.38 0.14 1.83
C GLN A 103 -38.07 -0.65 1.83
N GLY A 104 -37.07 -0.25 2.62
CA GLY A 104 -35.72 -0.83 2.55
C GLY A 104 -35.00 -0.48 1.25
N GLN A 105 -35.40 0.58 0.57
CA GLN A 105 -34.76 1.06 -0.66
C GLN A 105 -33.49 1.83 -0.30
N TYR A 106 -32.36 1.51 -0.93
CA TYR A 106 -31.14 2.32 -0.83
C TYR A 106 -31.46 3.76 -1.28
N CYS A 107 -30.96 4.74 -0.53
CA CYS A 107 -31.27 6.14 -0.79
C CYS A 107 -30.18 7.04 -0.21
N ARG A 108 -29.25 7.46 -1.08
CA ARG A 108 -28.15 8.37 -0.75
C ARG A 108 -28.40 9.73 -1.37
N LEU A 109 -28.41 10.79 -0.55
CA LEU A 109 -28.49 12.15 -1.06
C LEU A 109 -27.18 12.55 -1.73
N MET A 110 -27.24 12.95 -3.00
CA MET A 110 -26.09 13.49 -3.73
C MET A 110 -25.84 14.93 -3.28
N LYS A 111 -24.74 15.12 -2.56
CA LYS A 111 -24.37 16.41 -1.98
C LYS A 111 -22.88 16.43 -1.70
N GLN A 112 -22.25 17.60 -1.84
CA GLN A 112 -20.85 17.77 -1.49
C GLN A 112 -20.63 17.71 0.04
N PRO A 113 -19.64 16.95 0.52
CA PRO A 113 -19.26 16.94 1.93
C PRO A 113 -18.95 18.36 2.45
N GLY A 114 -19.33 18.65 3.70
CA GLY A 114 -19.05 19.92 4.37
C GLY A 114 -19.81 21.17 3.87
N ARG A 115 -20.52 21.10 2.73
CA ARG A 115 -21.37 22.20 2.22
C ARG A 115 -22.73 22.22 2.90
N LYS A 116 -23.35 23.39 3.10
CA LYS A 116 -24.72 23.46 3.65
C LYS A 116 -25.73 23.26 2.54
N TRP A 117 -26.93 22.81 2.92
CA TRP A 117 -28.03 22.74 1.97
C TRP A 117 -28.36 24.14 1.46
N GLY A 118 -28.57 24.30 0.15
CA GLY A 118 -28.85 25.59 -0.47
C GLY A 118 -27.62 26.40 -0.86
N ASP A 119 -26.41 25.99 -0.46
CA ASP A 119 -25.17 26.58 -0.96
C ASP A 119 -24.91 26.09 -2.40
N HIS A 120 -24.34 26.95 -3.24
CA HIS A 120 -23.81 26.53 -4.54
C HIS A 120 -22.68 25.50 -4.38
N ALA A 121 -22.41 24.74 -5.44
CA ALA A 121 -21.26 23.84 -5.50
C ALA A 121 -19.94 24.58 -5.29
N LYS A 122 -18.92 23.86 -4.80
CA LYS A 122 -17.58 24.41 -4.61
C LYS A 122 -16.98 24.83 -5.94
N GLU A 123 -16.54 26.07 -6.04
CA GLU A 123 -15.84 26.55 -7.23
C GLU A 123 -14.48 25.85 -7.36
N GLN A 124 -14.21 25.30 -8.54
CA GLN A 124 -12.90 24.76 -8.92
C GLN A 124 -12.31 25.61 -10.04
N ASP A 125 -10.98 25.67 -10.12
CA ASP A 125 -10.30 26.28 -11.26
C ASP A 125 -10.22 25.27 -12.42
N PRO A 126 -10.96 25.46 -13.53
CA PRO A 126 -10.88 24.55 -14.69
C PRO A 126 -9.53 24.67 -15.43
N GLY A 127 -8.72 25.66 -15.07
CA GLY A 127 -7.45 25.98 -15.70
C GLY A 127 -7.62 26.94 -16.89
N ALA A 128 -6.49 27.41 -17.40
CA ALA A 128 -6.47 28.35 -18.51
C ALA A 128 -6.96 27.73 -19.82
N LEU A 129 -7.72 28.49 -20.60
CA LEU A 129 -8.11 28.16 -21.97
C LEU A 129 -6.96 28.46 -22.94
N MET A 130 -6.72 27.56 -23.89
CA MET A 130 -5.71 27.75 -24.93
C MET A 130 -6.15 28.87 -25.89
N PRO A 131 -5.35 29.92 -26.08
CA PRO A 131 -5.73 31.03 -26.94
C PRO A 131 -5.69 30.61 -28.41
N CYS A 132 -6.87 30.44 -29.02
CA CYS A 132 -7.03 29.97 -30.38
C CYS A 132 -7.88 30.93 -31.23
N GLU A 133 -7.58 31.00 -32.52
CA GLU A 133 -8.59 31.38 -33.51
C GLU A 133 -9.51 30.17 -33.73
N GLU A 134 -10.81 30.35 -33.51
CA GLU A 134 -11.83 29.32 -33.72
C GLU A 134 -12.57 29.51 -35.04
N TYR A 135 -12.81 28.41 -35.75
CA TYR A 135 -13.65 28.37 -36.95
C TYR A 135 -14.61 27.18 -36.88
N ILE A 136 -15.89 27.48 -37.04
CA ILE A 136 -16.98 26.51 -37.13
C ILE A 136 -17.41 26.41 -38.60
N LEU A 137 -17.81 25.22 -39.03
CA LEU A 137 -18.40 25.03 -40.36
C LEU A 137 -19.89 25.39 -40.32
N GLU A 138 -20.22 26.61 -40.74
CA GLU A 138 -21.60 27.09 -40.80
C GLU A 138 -22.25 26.74 -42.15
N ASP A 139 -22.64 25.49 -42.36
CA ASP A 139 -23.48 25.10 -43.50
C ASP A 139 -24.56 24.06 -43.13
N GLU A 140 -25.38 23.64 -44.11
CA GLU A 140 -26.55 22.77 -43.92
C GLU A 140 -26.21 21.26 -43.75
N TYR A 141 -24.93 20.95 -43.49
CA TYR A 141 -24.42 19.58 -43.44
C TYR A 141 -23.69 19.33 -42.12
N ASP A 142 -23.76 18.08 -41.68
CA ASP A 142 -23.02 17.60 -40.53
C ASP A 142 -21.72 16.95 -41.02
N TYR A 143 -20.63 17.18 -40.29
CA TYR A 143 -19.29 16.70 -40.64
C TYR A 143 -18.67 15.89 -39.51
N PHE A 144 -17.90 14.88 -39.88
CA PHE A 144 -17.06 14.12 -38.97
C PHE A 144 -15.70 13.90 -39.63
N PHE A 145 -14.62 14.40 -39.02
CA PHE A 145 -13.28 14.22 -39.57
C PHE A 145 -12.58 13.02 -38.93
N ASN A 146 -12.08 12.11 -39.77
CA ASN A 146 -11.46 10.85 -39.38
C ASN A 146 -9.95 10.98 -39.17
N SER A 147 -9.30 11.94 -39.84
CA SER A 147 -7.85 12.11 -39.77
C SER A 147 -7.39 13.48 -40.27
N LEU A 148 -6.20 13.90 -39.82
CA LEU A 148 -5.45 15.04 -40.32
C LEU A 148 -4.07 14.60 -40.80
N SER A 149 -3.66 15.06 -41.98
CA SER A 149 -2.30 14.81 -42.49
C SER A 149 -1.93 15.89 -43.51
N GLY A 150 -0.67 16.35 -43.47
CA GLY A 150 -0.21 17.46 -44.30
C GLY A 150 -1.08 18.71 -44.11
N ASP A 151 -1.64 19.23 -45.20
CA ASP A 151 -2.45 20.46 -45.19
C ASP A 151 -3.95 20.23 -45.10
N PHE A 152 -4.40 18.98 -44.91
CA PHE A 152 -5.80 18.59 -45.07
C PHE A 152 -6.33 17.77 -43.91
N ALA A 153 -7.64 17.86 -43.69
CA ALA A 153 -8.41 16.89 -42.92
C ALA A 153 -9.29 16.08 -43.87
N ALA A 154 -9.47 14.79 -43.59
CA ALA A 154 -10.38 13.91 -44.31
C ALA A 154 -11.45 13.36 -43.38
N GLY A 155 -12.64 13.18 -43.92
CA GLY A 155 -13.79 12.77 -43.11
C GLY A 155 -15.00 12.41 -43.94
N GLU A 156 -16.11 12.32 -43.24
CA GLU A 156 -17.43 12.03 -43.79
C GLU A 156 -18.36 13.22 -43.56
N TRP A 157 -19.38 13.31 -44.40
CA TRP A 157 -20.43 14.31 -44.29
C TRP A 157 -21.79 13.70 -44.57
N LYS A 158 -22.83 14.28 -43.96
CA LYS A 158 -24.23 13.96 -44.24
C LYS A 158 -25.06 15.23 -44.28
N SER A 159 -26.24 15.17 -44.91
CA SER A 159 -27.22 16.24 -44.72
C SER A 159 -27.79 16.14 -43.32
N SER A 160 -28.12 17.27 -42.69
CA SER A 160 -28.74 17.29 -41.36
C SER A 160 -30.10 16.58 -41.27
N HIS A 161 -30.71 16.22 -42.41
CA HIS A 161 -31.95 15.42 -42.48
C HIS A 161 -31.72 13.91 -42.74
N SER A 162 -30.46 13.49 -42.86
CA SER A 162 -30.07 12.09 -43.11
C SER A 162 -29.37 11.53 -41.87
N GLU A 163 -29.62 10.25 -41.58
CA GLU A 163 -28.95 9.52 -40.51
C GLU A 163 -27.69 8.78 -41.00
N GLU A 164 -27.46 8.71 -42.32
CA GLU A 164 -26.38 7.92 -42.91
C GLU A 164 -25.10 8.74 -43.18
N TRP A 165 -23.97 8.29 -42.63
CA TRP A 165 -22.62 8.82 -42.88
C TRP A 165 -21.94 8.09 -44.06
N ASN A 166 -22.43 8.32 -45.28
CA ASN A 166 -22.01 7.53 -46.45
C ASN A 166 -21.08 8.25 -47.42
N TYR A 167 -20.81 9.55 -47.24
CA TYR A 167 -20.14 10.38 -48.24
C TYR A 167 -18.89 11.06 -47.69
N GLY A 168 -17.80 11.03 -48.46
CA GLY A 168 -16.52 11.60 -48.07
C GLY A 168 -16.40 13.10 -48.31
N CYS A 169 -15.64 13.76 -47.44
CA CYS A 169 -15.23 15.16 -47.57
C CYS A 169 -13.74 15.35 -47.21
N VAL A 170 -13.22 16.49 -47.65
CA VAL A 170 -11.87 16.96 -47.34
C VAL A 170 -11.95 18.44 -46.94
N ALA A 171 -11.27 18.84 -45.88
CA ALA A 171 -11.09 20.24 -45.51
C ALA A 171 -9.65 20.71 -45.79
N ASP A 172 -9.49 21.82 -46.52
CA ASP A 172 -8.22 22.52 -46.70
C ASP A 172 -7.96 23.42 -45.47
N LEU A 173 -6.97 23.03 -44.65
CA LEU A 173 -6.69 23.65 -43.35
C LEU A 173 -5.80 24.89 -43.45
N ARG A 174 -5.29 25.21 -44.64
CA ARG A 174 -4.57 26.47 -44.88
C ARG A 174 -5.53 27.65 -44.99
N CYS A 175 -6.79 27.37 -45.29
CA CYS A 175 -7.86 28.37 -45.34
C CYS A 175 -8.40 28.63 -43.92
N ARG A 176 -8.71 29.89 -43.64
CA ARG A 176 -9.34 30.32 -42.38
C ARG A 176 -10.61 31.13 -42.71
N PRO A 177 -11.82 30.57 -42.58
CA PRO A 177 -12.16 29.21 -42.11
C PRO A 177 -11.70 28.11 -43.09
N PRO A 178 -11.57 26.85 -42.61
CA PRO A 178 -11.24 25.71 -43.47
C PRO A 178 -12.20 25.57 -44.64
N LYS A 179 -11.67 25.27 -45.82
CA LYS A 179 -12.47 25.11 -47.03
C LYS A 179 -12.82 23.64 -47.23
N VAL A 180 -14.09 23.29 -47.05
CA VAL A 180 -14.56 21.91 -47.21
C VAL A 180 -15.03 21.64 -48.63
N THR A 181 -14.55 20.52 -49.19
CA THR A 181 -14.98 19.99 -50.48
C THR A 181 -15.57 18.59 -50.26
N ARG A 182 -16.80 18.39 -50.76
CA ARG A 182 -17.63 17.20 -50.52
C ARG A 182 -17.77 16.36 -51.79
N SER A 183 -17.77 15.04 -51.65
CA SER A 183 -18.05 14.12 -52.75
C SER A 183 -19.10 13.08 -52.37
N LYS A 184 -20.07 12.84 -53.26
CA LYS A 184 -20.95 11.67 -53.17
C LYS A 184 -20.35 10.41 -53.80
N SER A 185 -19.22 10.53 -54.50
CA SER A 185 -18.57 9.39 -55.17
C SER A 185 -17.51 8.72 -54.28
N LEU A 186 -17.17 9.32 -53.15
CA LEU A 186 -16.26 8.75 -52.16
C LEU A 186 -17.12 8.15 -51.06
N TYR A 187 -17.25 6.83 -51.06
CA TYR A 187 -18.02 6.10 -50.05
C TYR A 187 -17.08 5.61 -48.95
N HIS A 188 -17.53 5.71 -47.70
CA HIS A 188 -16.76 5.33 -46.51
C HIS A 188 -15.32 5.86 -46.55
N PHE A 189 -15.18 7.16 -46.81
CA PHE A 189 -13.89 7.81 -47.02
C PHE A 189 -13.14 7.90 -45.69
N GLY A 190 -12.09 7.10 -45.58
CA GLY A 190 -11.40 6.84 -44.33
C GLY A 190 -10.26 7.82 -44.04
N CYS A 191 -9.11 7.27 -43.66
CA CYS A 191 -7.95 8.04 -43.22
C CYS A 191 -7.13 8.58 -44.40
N ILE A 192 -6.41 9.69 -44.17
CA ILE A 192 -5.39 10.21 -45.08
C ILE A 192 -4.00 10.17 -44.46
N SER A 193 -2.98 9.99 -45.31
CA SER A 193 -1.57 9.99 -44.92
C SER A 193 -0.73 10.69 -45.98
N TYR A 194 0.12 11.64 -45.57
CA TYR A 194 0.94 12.46 -46.45
C TYR A 194 2.41 12.00 -46.46
N SER A 195 3.02 12.00 -47.64
CA SER A 195 4.47 11.79 -47.82
C SER A 195 5.13 13.10 -48.25
N ASP A 196 6.01 13.62 -47.39
CA ASP A 196 6.88 14.76 -47.67
C ASP A 196 7.89 14.49 -48.81
N LYS A 197 8.36 13.25 -48.91
CA LYS A 197 9.30 12.80 -49.96
C LYS A 197 8.69 12.84 -51.35
N THR A 198 7.42 12.44 -51.50
CA THR A 198 6.74 12.35 -52.81
C THR A 198 5.78 13.50 -53.07
N GLY A 199 5.37 14.24 -52.03
CA GLY A 199 4.31 15.24 -52.08
C GLY A 199 2.93 14.65 -52.40
N VAL A 200 2.70 13.38 -52.09
CA VAL A 200 1.46 12.65 -52.38
C VAL A 200 0.71 12.35 -51.09
N TYR A 201 -0.62 12.43 -51.18
CA TYR A 201 -1.57 11.96 -50.19
C TYR A 201 -2.06 10.58 -50.59
N ALA A 202 -2.03 9.66 -49.62
CA ALA A 202 -2.79 8.43 -49.65
C ALA A 202 -4.09 8.62 -48.86
N ALA A 203 -5.17 8.00 -49.32
CA ALA A 203 -6.45 7.97 -48.65
C ALA A 203 -7.03 6.55 -48.72
N SER A 204 -7.78 6.16 -47.69
CA SER A 204 -8.60 4.94 -47.74
C SER A 204 -10.04 5.26 -48.10
N GLY A 205 -10.72 4.31 -48.74
CA GLY A 205 -12.14 4.39 -49.07
C GLY A 205 -12.72 3.00 -49.33
N ALA A 206 -13.99 2.93 -49.66
CA ALA A 206 -14.62 1.66 -50.04
C ALA A 206 -15.57 1.81 -51.25
N SER A 207 -16.05 0.67 -51.73
CA SER A 207 -17.22 0.61 -52.62
C SER A 207 -18.46 1.14 -51.90
N ALA A 208 -19.52 1.45 -52.67
CA ALA A 208 -20.80 1.90 -52.10
C ALA A 208 -21.45 0.89 -51.14
N SER A 209 -21.06 -0.39 -51.20
CA SER A 209 -21.50 -1.42 -50.26
C SER A 209 -20.69 -1.45 -48.95
N GLY A 210 -19.60 -0.68 -48.84
CA GLY A 210 -18.66 -0.74 -47.71
C GLY A 210 -17.75 -1.98 -47.68
N LEU A 211 -18.13 -3.06 -48.38
CA LEU A 211 -17.45 -4.36 -48.31
C LEU A 211 -16.07 -4.40 -48.98
N ILE A 212 -15.86 -3.66 -50.07
CA ILE A 212 -14.59 -3.70 -50.82
C ILE A 212 -13.84 -2.40 -50.58
N GLY A 213 -12.77 -2.48 -49.80
CA GLY A 213 -11.85 -1.38 -49.56
C GLY A 213 -10.99 -1.03 -50.76
N LYS A 214 -10.56 0.24 -50.79
CA LYS A 214 -9.74 0.84 -51.83
C LYS A 214 -8.69 1.76 -51.25
N VAL A 215 -7.57 1.85 -51.96
CA VAL A 215 -6.52 2.84 -51.72
C VAL A 215 -6.59 3.87 -52.81
N LEU A 216 -6.47 5.13 -52.42
CA LEU A 216 -6.62 6.28 -53.29
C LEU A 216 -5.37 7.16 -53.13
N LEU A 217 -4.80 7.63 -54.23
CA LEU A 217 -3.67 8.55 -54.23
C LEU A 217 -4.05 9.85 -54.91
N CYS A 218 -3.55 10.98 -54.39
CA CYS A 218 -3.66 12.26 -55.06
C CYS A 218 -2.55 13.23 -54.62
N LYS A 219 -2.34 14.31 -55.37
CA LYS A 219 -1.45 15.41 -54.96
C LYS A 219 -2.17 16.55 -54.25
N ASN A 220 -3.48 16.66 -54.50
CA ASN A 220 -4.30 17.72 -53.93
C ASN A 220 -5.68 17.13 -53.59
N PRO A 221 -5.89 16.75 -52.32
CA PRO A 221 -7.17 16.26 -51.83
C PRO A 221 -8.36 17.18 -52.14
N ASN A 222 -8.15 18.50 -52.23
CA ASN A 222 -9.19 19.49 -52.51
C ASN A 222 -9.85 19.33 -53.89
N THR A 223 -9.16 18.72 -54.87
CA THR A 223 -9.73 18.49 -56.20
C THR A 223 -10.59 17.23 -56.26
N LEU A 224 -10.61 16.41 -55.20
CA LEU A 224 -11.25 15.09 -55.12
C LEU A 224 -10.86 14.14 -56.28
N ASN A 225 -9.73 14.42 -56.94
CA ASN A 225 -9.26 13.68 -58.10
C ASN A 225 -8.26 12.63 -57.64
N PHE A 226 -8.81 11.56 -57.07
CA PHE A 226 -8.05 10.42 -56.61
C PHE A 226 -7.87 9.41 -57.73
N PHE A 227 -6.69 8.81 -57.80
CA PHE A 227 -6.45 7.64 -58.63
C PHE A 227 -6.22 6.41 -57.74
N GLU A 228 -6.73 5.26 -58.17
CA GLU A 228 -6.56 3.99 -57.48
C GLU A 228 -5.28 3.32 -58.01
N PRO A 229 -4.19 3.25 -57.22
CA PRO A 229 -2.91 2.74 -57.71
C PRO A 229 -2.84 1.21 -57.74
N SER A 230 -3.69 0.54 -56.98
CA SER A 230 -3.68 -0.90 -56.75
C SER A 230 -4.99 -1.51 -57.24
N PRO A 231 -4.96 -2.61 -58.02
CA PRO A 231 -6.18 -3.33 -58.39
C PRO A 231 -6.70 -4.25 -57.27
N ILE A 232 -6.02 -4.29 -56.12
CA ILE A 232 -6.40 -5.14 -54.98
C ILE A 232 -7.58 -4.51 -54.25
N GLY A 233 -8.65 -5.30 -54.10
CA GLY A 233 -9.77 -4.97 -53.21
C GLY A 233 -9.49 -5.52 -51.82
N TYR A 234 -9.68 -4.67 -50.81
CA TYR A 234 -9.42 -5.02 -49.41
C TYR A 234 -10.71 -5.39 -48.67
N ASP A 235 -10.60 -6.10 -47.55
CA ASP A 235 -11.75 -6.36 -46.65
C ASP A 235 -12.11 -5.09 -45.86
N GLY A 236 -13.10 -4.35 -46.36
CA GLY A 236 -13.43 -3.01 -45.87
C GLY A 236 -12.34 -1.95 -46.14
N PRO A 237 -12.61 -0.66 -45.86
CA PRO A 237 -11.65 0.42 -46.11
C PRO A 237 -10.36 0.21 -45.28
N PRO A 238 -9.16 0.24 -45.91
CA PRO A 238 -7.92 0.04 -45.19
C PRO A 238 -7.73 1.03 -44.04
N ARG A 239 -7.26 0.53 -42.90
CA ARG A 239 -7.02 1.33 -41.68
C ARG A 239 -5.57 1.79 -41.52
N THR A 240 -4.63 1.14 -42.19
CA THR A 240 -3.19 1.45 -42.09
C THR A 240 -2.63 1.90 -43.43
N LEU A 241 -2.07 3.11 -43.46
CA LEU A 241 -1.40 3.71 -44.63
C LEU A 241 0.02 4.16 -44.21
N CYS A 242 1.00 3.27 -44.36
CA CYS A 242 2.37 3.48 -43.89
C CYS A 242 3.31 3.87 -45.04
N TRP A 243 3.98 5.02 -44.93
CA TRP A 243 4.97 5.47 -45.90
C TRP A 243 6.38 5.01 -45.51
N ALA A 244 7.06 4.31 -46.42
CA ALA A 244 8.46 3.90 -46.27
C ALA A 244 9.25 4.34 -47.50
N GLY A 245 9.84 5.55 -47.43
CA GLY A 245 10.54 6.13 -48.57
C GLY A 245 9.57 6.49 -49.71
N HIS A 246 9.76 5.87 -50.88
CA HIS A 246 8.88 6.03 -52.05
C HIS A 246 7.80 4.95 -52.14
N SER A 247 7.72 4.04 -51.16
CA SER A 247 6.72 2.99 -51.11
C SER A 247 5.61 3.35 -50.13
N LEU A 248 4.35 3.18 -50.55
CA LEU A 248 3.20 3.12 -49.66
C LEU A 248 2.89 1.66 -49.34
N TRP A 249 2.70 1.36 -48.06
CA TRP A 249 2.26 0.06 -47.59
C TRP A 249 0.86 0.15 -47.01
N VAL A 250 0.03 -0.81 -47.39
CA VAL A 250 -1.39 -0.89 -47.02
C VAL A 250 -1.72 -2.31 -46.64
N GLY A 251 -2.53 -2.48 -45.59
CA GLY A 251 -2.93 -3.80 -45.10
C GLY A 251 -4.41 -3.91 -44.80
N ASP A 252 -4.90 -5.14 -44.86
CA ASP A 252 -6.20 -5.61 -44.35
C ASP A 252 -5.98 -6.93 -43.58
N PRO A 253 -7.02 -7.56 -42.98
CA PRO A 253 -6.86 -8.79 -42.20
C PRO A 253 -6.16 -9.96 -42.91
N THR A 254 -6.11 -9.96 -44.24
CA THR A 254 -5.61 -11.06 -45.07
C THR A 254 -4.55 -10.63 -46.09
N ASN A 255 -4.21 -9.35 -46.19
CA ASN A 255 -3.33 -8.82 -47.23
C ASN A 255 -2.38 -7.76 -46.68
N ALA A 256 -1.13 -7.82 -47.13
CA ALA A 256 -0.21 -6.68 -47.10
C ALA A 256 0.15 -6.32 -48.55
N THR A 257 -0.07 -5.08 -48.95
CA THR A 257 0.23 -4.57 -50.28
C THR A 257 1.24 -3.45 -50.21
N ARG A 258 2.29 -3.55 -51.04
CA ARG A 258 3.22 -2.45 -51.31
C ARG A 258 2.91 -1.83 -52.66
N ILE A 259 2.77 -0.51 -52.67
CA ILE A 259 2.66 0.34 -53.85
C ILE A 259 3.95 1.17 -53.95
N GLU A 260 4.81 0.85 -54.90
CA GLU A 260 6.03 1.61 -55.17
C GLU A 260 5.70 2.83 -56.04
N LEU A 261 6.15 4.02 -55.64
CA LEU A 261 5.96 5.25 -56.40
C LEU A 261 7.30 5.77 -56.95
N THR A 262 7.22 6.55 -58.03
CA THR A 262 8.35 7.39 -58.46
C THR A 262 8.45 8.65 -57.60
N ASP A 263 9.56 9.40 -57.71
CA ASP A 263 9.73 10.74 -57.11
C ASP A 263 8.60 11.71 -57.51
N ARG A 264 7.92 11.47 -58.63
CA ARG A 264 6.78 12.28 -59.10
C ARG A 264 5.45 11.85 -58.51
N GLY A 265 5.42 10.80 -57.70
CA GLY A 265 4.21 10.26 -57.08
C GLY A 265 3.38 9.33 -57.98
N THR A 266 3.96 8.82 -59.06
CA THR A 266 3.26 7.90 -59.98
C THR A 266 3.53 6.45 -59.59
N CYS A 267 2.50 5.61 -59.57
CA CYS A 267 2.63 4.17 -59.31
C CYS A 267 3.59 3.51 -60.32
N GLN A 268 4.61 2.83 -59.81
CA GLN A 268 5.64 2.10 -60.56
C GLN A 268 5.43 0.59 -60.49
N ASP A 269 5.11 0.06 -59.31
CA ASP A 269 4.95 -1.37 -59.05
C ASP A 269 3.96 -1.61 -57.91
N VAL A 270 3.18 -2.68 -57.98
CA VAL A 270 2.28 -3.11 -56.91
C VAL A 270 2.53 -4.58 -56.63
N LYS A 271 2.81 -4.89 -55.36
CA LYS A 271 3.01 -6.26 -54.88
C LYS A 271 2.11 -6.52 -53.70
N ASN A 272 1.32 -7.58 -53.78
CA ASN A 272 0.46 -8.05 -52.69
C ASN A 272 0.98 -9.36 -52.14
N TRP A 273 0.85 -9.53 -50.83
CA TRP A 273 1.13 -10.76 -50.11
C TRP A 273 -0.11 -11.15 -49.33
N THR A 274 -0.62 -12.35 -49.59
CA THR A 274 -1.69 -12.93 -48.79
C THR A 274 -1.12 -13.42 -47.49
N LEU A 275 -1.73 -12.97 -46.39
CA LEU A 275 -1.43 -13.38 -45.03
C LEU A 275 -2.38 -14.51 -44.64
N PRO A 276 -1.95 -15.44 -43.79
CA PRO A 276 -2.84 -16.49 -43.27
C PRO A 276 -3.99 -15.85 -42.49
N GLU A 277 -5.19 -16.46 -42.57
CA GLU A 277 -6.31 -16.07 -41.70
C GLU A 277 -5.93 -16.31 -40.24
N ASP A 278 -6.23 -15.32 -39.39
CA ASP A 278 -6.10 -15.46 -37.95
C ASP A 278 -7.19 -16.41 -37.44
N GLY A 279 -6.83 -17.34 -36.57
CA GLY A 279 -7.77 -18.34 -36.03
C GLY A 279 -8.77 -17.78 -35.01
N TRP A 280 -8.82 -16.45 -34.84
CA TRP A 280 -9.67 -15.73 -33.89
C TRP A 280 -10.92 -15.17 -34.60
N SER A 281 -12.03 -15.04 -33.88
CA SER A 281 -13.37 -14.80 -34.46
C SER A 281 -13.61 -13.38 -35.02
N SER A 282 -12.67 -12.45 -34.84
CA SER A 282 -12.74 -11.07 -35.35
C SER A 282 -11.55 -10.77 -36.27
N LYS A 283 -11.82 -10.58 -37.56
CA LYS A 283 -10.82 -10.19 -38.56
C LYS A 283 -10.19 -8.83 -38.21
N TYR A 284 -9.02 -8.82 -37.58
CA TYR A 284 -8.34 -7.58 -37.18
C TYR A 284 -7.55 -6.97 -38.35
N HIS A 285 -7.33 -5.65 -38.36
CA HIS A 285 -6.64 -5.00 -39.47
C HIS A 285 -5.12 -5.23 -39.42
N CYS A 286 -4.44 -5.26 -40.57
CA CYS A 286 -2.99 -5.47 -40.61
C CYS A 286 -2.22 -4.19 -40.20
N GLY A 287 -1.54 -4.26 -39.05
CA GLY A 287 -0.60 -3.25 -38.58
C GLY A 287 0.70 -3.27 -39.38
N ILE A 288 1.15 -2.09 -39.81
CA ILE A 288 2.34 -1.91 -40.65
C ILE A 288 3.15 -0.74 -40.13
N THR A 289 4.45 -0.96 -39.92
CA THR A 289 5.40 0.08 -39.55
C THR A 289 6.74 -0.09 -40.27
N ALA A 290 7.59 0.93 -40.18
CA ALA A 290 8.98 0.87 -40.62
C ALA A 290 9.90 1.28 -39.47
N ASP A 291 11.11 0.73 -39.43
CA ASP A 291 12.17 1.24 -38.55
C ASP A 291 12.89 2.46 -39.15
N GLY A 292 13.78 3.08 -38.37
CA GLY A 292 14.55 4.24 -38.82
C GLY A 292 15.55 3.98 -39.95
N LEU A 293 15.78 2.71 -40.34
CA LEU A 293 16.57 2.32 -41.50
C LEU A 293 15.71 2.10 -42.75
N GLY A 294 14.38 2.18 -42.63
CA GLY A 294 13.42 2.00 -43.71
C GLY A 294 13.07 0.53 -44.00
N ARG A 295 13.36 -0.38 -43.07
CA ARG A 295 12.89 -1.78 -43.14
C ARG A 295 11.45 -1.83 -42.68
N VAL A 296 10.61 -2.54 -43.42
CA VAL A 296 9.16 -2.59 -43.18
C VAL A 296 8.77 -3.90 -42.51
N TYR A 297 7.93 -3.77 -41.50
CA TYR A 297 7.40 -4.83 -40.65
C TYR A 297 5.88 -4.77 -40.66
N PHE A 298 5.22 -5.94 -40.71
CA PHE A 298 3.76 -6.00 -40.67
C PHE A 298 3.27 -7.27 -39.97
N SER A 299 2.10 -7.18 -39.34
CA SER A 299 1.38 -8.26 -38.67
C SER A 299 -0.12 -8.11 -38.96
N ASN A 300 -0.85 -9.20 -39.10
CA ASN A 300 -2.31 -9.22 -39.22
C ASN A 300 -3.02 -9.92 -38.06
N GLU A 301 -2.26 -10.33 -37.05
CA GLU A 301 -2.78 -11.01 -35.86
C GLU A 301 -2.78 -10.03 -34.68
N TRP A 302 -3.92 -9.98 -33.98
CA TRP A 302 -4.15 -9.06 -32.84
C TRP A 302 -3.44 -9.49 -31.55
N TYR A 303 -3.44 -10.78 -31.23
CA TYR A 303 -2.87 -11.31 -29.99
C TYR A 303 -1.66 -12.19 -30.28
N LYS A 304 -0.50 -11.83 -29.71
CA LYS A 304 0.80 -12.52 -29.93
C LYS A 304 1.15 -12.71 -31.42
N GLY A 305 0.89 -11.66 -32.21
CA GLY A 305 0.88 -11.75 -33.66
C GLY A 305 2.25 -11.97 -34.30
N ARG A 306 2.29 -12.79 -35.36
CA ARG A 306 3.51 -12.99 -36.15
C ARG A 306 3.91 -11.73 -36.88
N ILE A 307 5.18 -11.38 -36.76
CA ILE A 307 5.77 -10.27 -37.51
C ILE A 307 6.36 -10.82 -38.80
N TYR A 308 6.03 -10.18 -39.91
CA TYR A 308 6.65 -10.40 -41.21
C TYR A 308 7.54 -9.22 -41.56
N ARG A 309 8.70 -9.51 -42.14
CA ARG A 309 9.68 -8.53 -42.59
C ARG A 309 10.03 -8.77 -44.05
N ARG A 310 10.34 -7.69 -44.76
CA ARG A 310 10.97 -7.79 -46.08
C ARG A 310 12.50 -7.89 -45.95
N ALA A 311 13.06 -8.98 -46.45
CA ALA A 311 14.51 -9.15 -46.66
C ALA A 311 14.75 -9.62 -48.10
N ASP A 312 15.66 -8.95 -48.82
CA ASP A 312 16.09 -9.32 -50.19
C ASP A 312 14.95 -9.52 -51.22
N GLY A 313 13.84 -8.79 -51.05
CA GLY A 313 12.70 -8.84 -51.97
C GLY A 313 11.72 -9.98 -51.73
N GLN A 314 11.94 -10.81 -50.71
CA GLN A 314 10.99 -11.79 -50.20
C GLN A 314 10.43 -11.34 -48.85
N VAL A 315 9.22 -11.79 -48.54
CA VAL A 315 8.61 -11.66 -47.22
C VAL A 315 9.00 -12.90 -46.43
N THR A 316 9.64 -12.69 -45.30
CA THR A 316 10.06 -13.74 -44.37
C THR A 316 9.48 -13.45 -43.01
N GLU A 317 9.16 -14.50 -42.26
CA GLU A 317 8.81 -14.37 -40.86
C GLU A 317 9.98 -13.78 -40.08
N HIS A 318 9.68 -12.87 -39.16
CA HIS A 318 10.65 -12.23 -38.29
C HIS A 318 11.09 -13.22 -37.20
N PRO A 319 12.33 -13.14 -36.69
CA PRO A 319 12.83 -14.10 -35.69
C PRO A 319 12.04 -14.18 -34.37
N PHE A 320 11.21 -13.18 -34.08
CA PHE A 320 10.35 -13.14 -32.89
C PHE A 320 8.98 -12.53 -33.22
N PRO A 321 7.90 -12.96 -32.52
CA PRO A 321 6.54 -12.42 -32.68
C PRO A 321 6.29 -11.20 -31.78
N LEU A 322 5.09 -10.61 -31.91
CA LEU A 322 4.53 -9.65 -30.95
C LEU A 322 4.12 -10.35 -29.64
N TYR A 323 3.98 -9.58 -28.57
CA TYR A 323 3.57 -10.04 -27.24
C TYR A 323 2.21 -9.43 -26.86
N GLY A 324 1.34 -10.22 -26.21
CA GLY A 324 0.05 -9.72 -25.72
C GLY A 324 -0.77 -9.02 -26.80
N TYR A 325 -1.23 -7.80 -26.48
CA TYR A 325 -2.02 -6.92 -27.36
C TYR A 325 -1.18 -5.92 -28.16
N ASP A 326 0.15 -6.05 -28.15
CA ASP A 326 1.04 -5.16 -28.88
C ASP A 326 0.75 -5.20 -30.38
N HIS A 327 0.62 -4.02 -30.99
CA HIS A 327 0.27 -3.89 -32.40
C HIS A 327 1.16 -2.87 -33.14
N LEU A 328 1.49 -3.17 -34.39
CA LEU A 328 2.41 -2.35 -35.19
C LEU A 328 1.77 -1.10 -35.81
N SER A 329 0.43 -0.96 -35.80
CA SER A 329 -0.24 0.18 -36.45
C SER A 329 0.12 1.53 -35.84
N GLU A 330 0.41 1.54 -34.54
CA GLU A 330 0.73 2.75 -33.79
C GLU A 330 2.24 2.92 -33.58
N ALA A 331 3.08 2.07 -34.19
CA ALA A 331 4.52 2.15 -34.02
C ALA A 331 5.16 3.17 -34.97
N VAL A 332 6.14 3.94 -34.47
CA VAL A 332 6.88 4.94 -35.25
C VAL A 332 8.38 4.63 -35.31
N PRO A 333 9.06 4.94 -36.43
CA PRO A 333 10.50 4.73 -36.56
C PRO A 333 11.30 5.63 -35.61
N VAL A 334 12.37 5.09 -35.01
CA VAL A 334 13.41 5.87 -34.34
C VAL A 334 14.47 6.28 -35.38
N PRO A 335 14.56 7.56 -35.79
CA PRO A 335 15.33 7.98 -36.96
C PRO A 335 16.78 7.48 -36.98
N GLY A 336 17.20 6.89 -38.10
CA GLY A 336 18.58 6.44 -38.31
C GLY A 336 18.97 5.16 -37.56
N THR A 337 18.03 4.49 -36.90
CA THR A 337 18.29 3.26 -36.14
C THR A 337 17.37 2.11 -36.57
N GLY A 338 17.74 0.88 -36.23
CA GLY A 338 16.91 -0.31 -36.43
C GLY A 338 15.77 -0.45 -35.41
N ARG A 339 15.36 0.63 -34.77
CA ARG A 339 14.42 0.64 -33.64
C ARG A 339 13.10 1.31 -33.99
N ILE A 340 12.07 0.94 -33.25
CA ILE A 340 10.75 1.56 -33.27
C ILE A 340 10.36 2.00 -31.86
N TYR A 341 9.58 3.08 -31.77
CA TYR A 341 8.76 3.35 -30.61
C TYR A 341 7.38 2.77 -30.85
N MET A 342 6.81 2.11 -29.85
CA MET A 342 5.45 1.61 -29.91
C MET A 342 4.78 1.75 -28.55
N ILE A 343 3.46 1.72 -28.56
CA ILE A 343 2.69 1.55 -27.34
C ILE A 343 2.82 0.09 -26.93
N HIS A 344 3.20 -0.12 -25.68
CA HIS A 344 3.23 -1.42 -25.06
C HIS A 344 2.28 -1.43 -23.88
N SER A 345 1.36 -2.39 -23.94
CA SER A 345 0.36 -2.66 -22.94
C SER A 345 0.99 -3.53 -21.84
N VAL A 346 1.44 -2.90 -20.76
CA VAL A 346 1.87 -3.62 -19.56
C VAL A 346 0.62 -3.79 -18.69
N SER A 347 0.34 -5.01 -18.22
CA SER A 347 -0.73 -5.18 -17.24
C SER A 347 -0.15 -5.13 -15.83
N GLY A 348 -0.79 -4.29 -15.02
CA GLY A 348 -0.71 -4.31 -13.57
C GLY A 348 -2.12 -4.11 -13.03
N LYS A 349 -2.54 -4.89 -12.04
CA LYS A 349 -3.87 -4.76 -11.38
C LYS A 349 -5.10 -4.84 -12.29
N GLY A 350 -5.14 -5.73 -13.28
CA GLY A 350 -6.34 -5.88 -14.11
C GLY A 350 -6.71 -4.66 -14.97
N ARG A 351 -5.86 -3.61 -15.05
CA ARG A 351 -5.91 -2.59 -16.11
C ARG A 351 -4.62 -2.59 -16.91
N ILE A 352 -4.77 -2.41 -18.22
CA ILE A 352 -3.66 -2.33 -19.16
C ILE A 352 -3.20 -0.87 -19.18
N GLU A 353 -2.11 -0.55 -18.49
CA GLU A 353 -1.52 0.78 -18.62
C GLU A 353 -0.59 0.84 -19.84
N GLU A 354 -0.90 1.75 -20.75
CA GLU A 354 -0.12 1.97 -21.95
C GLU A 354 1.21 2.67 -21.63
N CYS A 355 2.32 2.03 -21.99
CA CYS A 355 3.67 2.54 -21.83
C CYS A 355 4.32 2.80 -23.19
N LEU A 356 5.35 3.65 -23.22
CA LEU A 356 6.18 3.82 -24.41
C LEU A 356 7.31 2.79 -24.40
N LEU A 357 7.30 1.88 -25.36
CA LEU A 357 8.33 0.87 -25.59
C LEU A 357 9.25 1.30 -26.73
N GLU A 358 10.55 1.33 -26.49
CA GLU A 358 11.56 1.36 -27.55
C GLU A 358 12.05 -0.06 -27.81
N LEU A 359 11.81 -0.57 -29.00
CA LEU A 359 12.14 -1.93 -29.40
C LEU A 359 13.20 -1.95 -30.51
N ASP A 360 14.27 -2.69 -30.30
CA ASP A 360 15.29 -2.99 -31.30
C ASP A 360 14.88 -4.19 -32.15
N MET A 361 14.58 -3.93 -33.42
CA MET A 361 14.01 -4.94 -34.32
C MET A 361 15.03 -6.00 -34.77
N ASP A 362 16.31 -5.85 -34.51
CA ASP A 362 17.30 -6.88 -34.85
C ASP A 362 17.60 -7.81 -33.67
N THR A 363 17.56 -7.28 -32.45
CA THR A 363 17.99 -8.01 -31.25
C THR A 363 16.85 -8.38 -30.30
N GLY A 364 15.68 -7.76 -30.43
CA GLY A 364 14.59 -7.87 -29.46
C GLY A 364 14.89 -7.16 -28.14
N ARG A 365 16.03 -6.46 -28.01
CA ARG A 365 16.31 -5.66 -26.81
C ARG A 365 15.36 -4.47 -26.77
N CYS A 366 14.89 -4.14 -25.58
CA CYS A 366 13.96 -3.04 -25.42
C CYS A 366 14.12 -2.31 -24.10
N ARG A 367 13.53 -1.13 -24.05
CA ARG A 367 13.40 -0.31 -22.85
C ARG A 367 12.04 0.36 -22.83
N ILE A 368 11.50 0.57 -21.64
CA ILE A 368 10.15 1.08 -21.44
C ILE A 368 10.17 2.33 -20.56
N THR A 369 9.25 3.24 -20.82
CA THR A 369 8.95 4.37 -19.93
C THR A 369 7.43 4.53 -19.80
N ALA A 370 6.98 4.90 -18.62
CA ALA A 370 5.56 5.14 -18.34
C ALA A 370 5.02 6.38 -19.09
N LEU A 371 3.72 6.35 -19.42
CA LEU A 371 2.96 7.46 -20.01
C LEU A 371 1.77 7.85 -19.09
N PRO A 372 2.04 8.43 -17.90
CA PRO A 372 1.00 8.65 -16.90
C PRO A 372 -0.09 9.60 -17.40
N GLY A 373 -1.35 9.21 -17.17
CA GLY A 373 -2.54 10.03 -17.42
C GLY A 373 -2.98 10.13 -18.88
N MET A 374 -2.65 9.15 -19.73
CA MET A 374 -3.03 9.15 -21.15
C MET A 374 -4.27 8.29 -21.47
N GLY A 375 -4.65 7.34 -20.60
CA GLY A 375 -5.74 6.40 -20.86
C GLY A 375 -5.38 5.31 -21.89
N GLU A 376 -6.40 4.68 -22.47
CA GLU A 376 -6.25 3.59 -23.46
C GLU A 376 -6.48 4.07 -24.91
N GLY A 377 -5.99 3.27 -25.87
CA GLY A 377 -6.18 3.48 -27.30
C GLY A 377 -5.28 4.58 -27.86
N LEU A 378 -4.03 4.65 -27.38
CA LEU A 378 -3.11 5.71 -27.75
C LEU A 378 -2.56 5.56 -29.16
N LYS A 379 -2.34 6.70 -29.80
CA LYS A 379 -1.74 6.81 -31.14
C LYS A 379 -0.41 7.55 -31.06
N LEU A 380 0.64 6.96 -31.62
CA LEU A 380 1.94 7.62 -31.73
C LEU A 380 2.16 8.18 -33.13
N ARG A 381 2.67 9.41 -33.19
CA ARG A 381 3.21 10.00 -34.42
C ARG A 381 4.27 11.04 -34.12
N TRP A 382 5.22 11.21 -35.02
CA TRP A 382 6.10 12.38 -34.98
C TRP A 382 5.28 13.64 -35.25
N PHE A 383 5.35 14.60 -34.33
CA PHE A 383 4.68 15.89 -34.44
C PHE A 383 5.55 16.92 -35.14
N THR A 384 6.83 16.95 -34.74
CA THR A 384 7.93 17.62 -35.43
C THR A 384 9.17 16.72 -35.33
N GLU A 385 10.32 17.14 -35.85
CA GLU A 385 11.53 16.31 -35.91
C GLU A 385 11.95 15.71 -34.54
N ASP A 386 11.88 16.50 -33.46
CA ASP A 386 12.28 16.07 -32.11
C ASP A 386 11.11 15.74 -31.18
N TRP A 387 9.87 16.01 -31.61
CA TRP A 387 8.70 15.89 -30.75
C TRP A 387 7.82 14.73 -31.16
N LEU A 388 7.76 13.72 -30.31
CA LEU A 388 6.81 12.62 -30.40
C LEU A 388 5.47 13.06 -29.81
N LEU A 389 4.39 12.87 -30.55
CA LEU A 389 3.03 13.04 -30.07
C LEU A 389 2.47 11.67 -29.70
N VAL A 390 2.03 11.56 -28.45
CA VAL A 390 1.16 10.52 -27.93
C VAL A 390 -0.23 11.12 -27.83
N GLN A 391 -1.21 10.62 -28.59
CA GLN A 391 -2.58 11.15 -28.57
C GLN A 391 -3.54 10.09 -28.00
N GLY A 392 -4.37 10.49 -27.04
CA GLY A 392 -5.48 9.66 -26.57
C GLY A 392 -6.67 9.66 -27.51
N ASN A 393 -7.68 8.85 -27.18
CA ASN A 393 -8.94 8.80 -27.93
C ASN A 393 -9.79 10.08 -27.76
N GLY A 394 -9.55 10.85 -26.69
CA GLY A 394 -10.21 12.12 -26.39
C GLY A 394 -11.63 11.99 -25.85
N GLU A 395 -12.08 10.79 -25.49
CA GLU A 395 -13.43 10.51 -24.99
C GLU A 395 -13.56 10.70 -23.47
N LEU A 396 -12.52 10.31 -22.71
CA LEU A 396 -12.47 10.48 -21.26
C LEU A 396 -11.89 11.86 -20.92
N LEU A 397 -12.65 12.67 -20.18
CA LEU A 397 -12.24 14.02 -19.74
C LEU A 397 -11.39 14.01 -18.46
N SER A 398 -11.12 12.83 -17.90
CA SER A 398 -10.12 12.59 -16.85
C SER A 398 -8.69 12.50 -17.39
N ASP A 399 -8.54 12.06 -18.65
CA ASP A 399 -7.23 11.75 -19.25
C ASP A 399 -6.69 12.91 -20.08
N ASP A 400 -5.38 12.99 -20.25
CA ASP A 400 -4.76 13.89 -21.20
C ASP A 400 -5.24 13.58 -22.62
N PHE A 401 -5.70 14.61 -23.34
CA PHE A 401 -6.01 14.47 -24.77
C PHE A 401 -4.76 14.14 -25.60
N ALA A 402 -3.60 14.66 -25.18
CA ALA A 402 -2.32 14.36 -25.79
C ALA A 402 -1.13 14.74 -24.91
N GLN A 403 -0.01 14.03 -25.10
CA GLN A 403 1.30 14.39 -24.61
C GLN A 403 2.29 14.58 -25.77
N LEU A 404 3.02 15.70 -25.73
CA LEU A 404 4.12 16.01 -26.62
C LEU A 404 5.42 15.79 -25.88
N ILE A 405 6.21 14.84 -26.36
CA ILE A 405 7.45 14.39 -25.73
C ILE A 405 8.62 14.78 -26.63
N ASN A 406 9.49 15.65 -26.14
CA ASN A 406 10.74 15.93 -26.82
C ASN A 406 11.71 14.77 -26.55
N MET A 407 12.03 13.98 -27.58
CA MET A 407 12.85 12.78 -27.43
C MET A 407 14.32 13.08 -27.14
N THR A 408 14.77 14.30 -27.41
CA THR A 408 16.14 14.76 -27.15
C THR A 408 16.30 15.32 -25.73
N THR A 409 15.36 16.16 -25.28
CA THR A 409 15.43 16.84 -23.97
C THR A 409 14.64 16.13 -22.86
N ARG A 410 13.79 15.17 -23.24
CA ARG A 410 12.79 14.50 -22.39
C ARG A 410 11.73 15.45 -21.82
N GLU A 411 11.57 16.65 -22.38
CA GLU A 411 10.49 17.58 -22.00
C GLU A 411 9.12 16.98 -22.41
N VAL A 412 8.17 16.94 -21.48
CA VAL A 412 6.79 16.50 -21.71
C VAL A 412 5.84 17.67 -21.52
N LEU A 413 5.10 17.99 -22.58
CA LEU A 413 4.05 19.00 -22.61
C LEU A 413 2.69 18.33 -22.77
N ARG A 414 1.75 18.66 -21.89
CA ARG A 414 0.44 17.99 -21.79
C ARG A 414 -0.66 18.86 -22.36
N ILE A 415 -1.52 18.30 -23.21
CA ILE A 415 -2.80 18.88 -23.64
C ILE A 415 -3.88 18.25 -22.79
N ARG A 416 -4.41 19.02 -21.83
CA ARG A 416 -5.35 18.53 -20.82
C ARG A 416 -6.80 18.87 -21.19
N PRO A 417 -7.78 18.07 -20.76
CA PRO A 417 -9.21 18.42 -20.76
C PRO A 417 -9.39 19.81 -20.16
N GLY A 418 -10.25 20.69 -20.69
CA GLY A 418 -10.40 22.06 -20.19
C GLY A 418 -9.54 23.12 -20.84
N MET A 419 -8.46 22.76 -21.55
CA MET A 419 -7.76 23.75 -22.40
C MET A 419 -8.65 24.25 -23.55
N PHE A 420 -9.73 23.54 -23.86
CA PHE A 420 -10.72 23.89 -24.88
C PHE A 420 -12.13 24.03 -24.28
N GLY A 421 -12.22 24.35 -22.99
CA GLY A 421 -13.48 24.32 -22.24
C GLY A 421 -13.97 22.88 -22.05
N GLY A 422 -15.28 22.67 -22.09
CA GLY A 422 -15.90 21.33 -21.99
C GLY A 422 -15.89 20.51 -23.29
N GLU A 423 -15.11 20.90 -24.31
CA GLU A 423 -15.09 20.21 -25.60
C GLU A 423 -14.06 19.06 -25.63
N LYS A 424 -14.45 17.95 -26.28
CA LYS A 424 -13.58 16.79 -26.54
C LYS A 424 -12.62 17.07 -27.69
N MET A 425 -11.33 16.71 -27.57
CA MET A 425 -10.35 16.84 -28.66
C MET A 425 -10.39 15.60 -29.56
N GLN A 426 -10.56 15.79 -30.87
CA GLN A 426 -10.58 14.68 -31.83
C GLN A 426 -9.22 14.47 -32.49
N HIS A 427 -8.60 15.55 -32.95
CA HIS A 427 -7.37 15.49 -33.74
C HIS A 427 -6.47 16.68 -33.49
N ILE A 428 -5.17 16.49 -33.70
CA ILE A 428 -4.17 17.55 -33.71
C ILE A 428 -3.15 17.32 -34.83
N GLY A 429 -2.70 18.36 -35.51
CA GLY A 429 -1.73 18.22 -36.59
C GLY A 429 -0.86 19.45 -36.76
N VAL A 430 0.27 19.27 -37.43
CA VAL A 430 1.13 20.36 -37.92
C VAL A 430 0.98 20.41 -39.43
N LEU A 431 0.59 21.56 -39.96
CA LEU A 431 0.50 21.79 -41.40
C LEU A 431 1.91 21.90 -42.00
N THR A 432 2.02 21.85 -43.33
CA THR A 432 3.34 21.93 -43.99
C THR A 432 4.05 23.26 -43.81
N ASP A 433 3.34 24.32 -43.41
CA ASP A 433 3.89 25.63 -43.06
C ASP A 433 4.28 25.77 -41.57
N GLY A 434 4.09 24.71 -40.77
CA GLY A 434 4.40 24.67 -39.34
C GLY A 434 3.26 25.12 -38.42
N ALA A 435 2.10 25.54 -38.96
CA ALA A 435 0.95 25.90 -38.14
C ALA A 435 0.34 24.67 -37.44
N VAL A 436 0.01 24.81 -36.16
CA VAL A 436 -0.72 23.78 -35.40
C VAL A 436 -2.21 23.95 -35.60
N VAL A 437 -2.91 22.84 -35.85
CA VAL A 437 -4.37 22.78 -35.95
C VAL A 437 -4.89 21.73 -34.99
N ILE A 438 -5.91 22.10 -34.22
CA ILE A 438 -6.61 21.20 -33.31
C ILE A 438 -8.08 21.16 -33.73
N VAL A 439 -8.65 19.97 -33.81
CA VAL A 439 -10.08 19.77 -34.08
C VAL A 439 -10.73 19.26 -32.80
N THR A 440 -11.67 20.04 -32.27
CA THR A 440 -12.50 19.65 -31.11
C THR A 440 -13.93 19.40 -31.55
N ARG A 441 -14.70 18.71 -30.72
CA ARG A 441 -16.13 18.45 -30.95
C ARG A 441 -16.97 19.24 -29.97
N ARG A 442 -17.85 20.10 -30.48
CA ARG A 442 -18.82 20.87 -29.69
C ARG A 442 -20.22 20.30 -29.90
N GLY A 443 -20.90 19.95 -28.80
CA GLY A 443 -22.27 19.42 -28.82
C GLY A 443 -23.23 20.35 -29.58
N GLY A 444 -24.07 19.77 -30.44
CA GLY A 444 -25.04 20.53 -31.27
C GLY A 444 -24.44 21.41 -32.38
N VAL A 445 -23.11 21.49 -32.50
CA VAL A 445 -22.41 22.32 -33.49
C VAL A 445 -21.56 21.49 -34.45
N GLY A 446 -20.89 20.44 -33.96
CA GLY A 446 -20.01 19.60 -34.77
C GLY A 446 -18.52 19.95 -34.59
N PRO A 447 -17.67 19.74 -35.63
CA PRO A 447 -16.24 19.96 -35.52
C PRO A 447 -15.88 21.45 -35.47
N VAL A 448 -15.03 21.82 -34.52
CA VAL A 448 -14.48 23.16 -34.35
C VAL A 448 -12.99 23.13 -34.67
N PHE A 449 -12.57 23.94 -35.62
CA PHE A 449 -11.16 24.05 -36.01
C PHE A 449 -10.49 25.18 -35.23
N ARG A 450 -9.47 24.82 -34.48
CA ARG A 450 -8.73 25.72 -33.59
C ARG A 450 -7.30 25.90 -34.10
N TYR A 451 -6.89 27.15 -34.25
CA TYR A 451 -5.54 27.54 -34.59
C TYR A 451 -4.92 28.27 -33.39
N PRO A 452 -4.09 27.59 -32.58
CA PRO A 452 -3.47 28.22 -31.42
C PRO A 452 -2.59 29.40 -31.83
N THR A 453 -2.75 30.53 -31.13
CA THR A 453 -1.96 31.75 -31.37
C THR A 453 -0.59 31.70 -30.70
N ASP A 454 -0.47 30.96 -29.59
CA ASP A 454 0.79 30.63 -28.92
C ASP A 454 0.73 29.20 -28.38
N PHE A 455 0.90 28.21 -29.25
CA PHE A 455 0.80 26.79 -28.86
C PHE A 455 1.85 26.40 -27.81
N TRP A 456 3.13 26.59 -28.14
CA TRP A 456 4.24 26.11 -27.31
C TRP A 456 4.42 26.93 -26.04
N GLY A 457 4.24 28.25 -26.08
CA GLY A 457 4.34 29.11 -24.90
C GLY A 457 3.20 28.86 -23.93
N PHE A 458 1.99 28.65 -24.44
CA PHE A 458 0.84 28.26 -23.62
C PHE A 458 1.08 26.93 -22.92
N LEU A 459 1.47 25.86 -23.64
CA LEU A 459 1.68 24.54 -23.01
C LEU A 459 2.76 24.57 -21.92
N ARG A 460 3.84 25.34 -22.12
CA ARG A 460 4.88 25.52 -21.09
C ARG A 460 4.41 26.31 -19.87
N THR A 461 3.45 27.23 -20.04
CA THR A 461 2.94 28.05 -18.94
C THR A 461 1.80 27.37 -18.19
N ALA A 462 0.83 26.82 -18.93
CA ALA A 462 -0.37 26.20 -18.39
C ALA A 462 -0.15 24.75 -17.93
N GLY A 463 0.83 24.05 -18.48
CA GLY A 463 1.05 22.62 -18.23
C GLY A 463 2.04 22.28 -17.11
N LYS A 464 2.91 23.23 -16.71
CA LYS A 464 4.15 22.97 -15.93
C LYS A 464 4.94 21.80 -16.54
N PRO A 465 5.93 22.06 -17.43
CA PRO A 465 6.64 21.02 -18.17
C PRO A 465 7.11 19.89 -17.28
N ARG A 466 6.75 18.66 -17.63
CA ARG A 466 7.23 17.46 -16.96
C ARG A 466 8.47 16.93 -17.68
N LYS A 467 9.15 15.99 -17.06
CA LYS A 467 10.14 15.17 -17.76
C LYS A 467 9.55 13.79 -17.98
N LEU A 468 9.84 13.22 -19.15
CA LEU A 468 9.57 11.82 -19.42
C LEU A 468 10.32 11.00 -18.38
N GLU A 469 9.66 10.00 -17.81
CA GLU A 469 10.26 9.10 -16.84
C GLU A 469 11.55 8.44 -17.39
N PRO A 470 12.48 8.00 -16.53
CA PRO A 470 13.67 7.29 -16.98
C PRO A 470 13.30 6.05 -17.79
N TRP A 471 14.01 5.84 -18.90
CA TRP A 471 13.95 4.57 -19.61
C TRP A 471 14.44 3.46 -18.69
N ARG A 472 13.62 2.42 -18.54
CA ARG A 472 13.94 1.21 -17.81
C ARG A 472 14.32 0.13 -18.81
N GLU A 473 15.54 -0.39 -18.73
CA GLU A 473 16.01 -1.45 -19.62
C GLU A 473 15.58 -2.82 -19.09
N TYR A 474 15.05 -3.68 -19.97
CA TYR A 474 14.86 -5.10 -19.63
C TYR A 474 16.15 -5.87 -19.87
N GLN A 475 16.43 -6.83 -18.99
CA GLN A 475 17.51 -7.79 -19.21
C GLN A 475 17.07 -8.83 -20.26
N GLU A 476 15.78 -9.16 -20.28
CA GLU A 476 15.14 -10.05 -21.24
C GLU A 476 14.96 -9.36 -22.59
N THR A 477 14.86 -10.18 -23.65
CA THR A 477 14.52 -9.70 -24.99
C THR A 477 13.05 -9.94 -25.27
N TYR A 478 12.40 -8.96 -25.87
CA TYR A 478 11.05 -9.05 -26.43
C TYR A 478 10.94 -10.27 -27.38
N PRO A 479 9.82 -11.03 -27.34
CA PRO A 479 8.57 -10.80 -26.59
C PRO A 479 8.57 -11.31 -25.15
N ASN A 480 9.67 -11.86 -24.64
CA ASN A 480 9.70 -12.50 -23.32
C ASN A 480 9.91 -11.47 -22.20
N LEU A 481 9.15 -10.38 -22.23
CA LEU A 481 9.20 -9.36 -21.19
C LEU A 481 8.40 -9.84 -19.98
N PRO A 482 8.94 -9.69 -18.75
CA PRO A 482 8.14 -9.73 -17.54
C PRO A 482 6.94 -8.79 -17.65
N PHE A 483 5.85 -9.15 -17.01
CA PHE A 483 4.63 -8.32 -16.94
C PHE A 483 4.83 -7.00 -16.17
N PHE A 484 6.00 -6.76 -15.56
CA PHE A 484 6.29 -5.61 -14.69
C PHE A 484 7.42 -4.77 -15.25
N LEU A 485 7.37 -3.46 -15.03
CA LEU A 485 8.45 -2.54 -15.39
C LEU A 485 9.73 -2.84 -14.59
N PRO A 486 10.94 -2.77 -15.19
CA PRO A 486 12.20 -3.02 -14.48
C PRO A 486 12.42 -2.00 -13.36
N GLY A 487 12.76 -2.46 -12.15
CA GLY A 487 13.08 -1.58 -11.02
C GLY A 487 14.44 -0.87 -11.15
N GLU A 488 14.61 0.25 -10.45
CA GLU A 488 15.92 0.93 -10.35
C GLU A 488 16.87 0.14 -9.43
N GLU A 489 18.05 -0.26 -9.93
CA GLU A 489 19.07 -0.96 -9.15
C GLU A 489 19.71 -0.06 -8.06
N PRO A 490 19.83 -0.53 -6.80
CA PRO A 490 20.76 0.03 -5.83
C PRO A 490 22.16 -0.60 -5.98
N LYS A 491 23.19 0.24 -5.96
CA LYS A 491 24.60 -0.17 -5.95
C LYS A 491 24.99 -0.83 -4.63
N GLN A 492 25.51 -2.06 -4.70
CA GLN A 492 26.20 -2.73 -3.60
C GLN A 492 27.56 -2.08 -3.30
N ASN A 493 27.88 -1.87 -2.03
CA ASN A 493 29.26 -1.73 -1.55
C ASN A 493 29.49 -2.63 -0.33
N GLY A 494 30.58 -3.38 -0.39
CA GLY A 494 30.85 -4.54 0.44
C GLY A 494 31.48 -4.30 1.82
N ALA A 495 31.20 -5.28 2.66
CA ALA A 495 31.81 -5.79 3.90
C ALA A 495 33.10 -5.17 4.47
N ASN A 496 33.15 -5.10 5.81
CA ASN A 496 34.24 -5.69 6.59
C ASN A 496 33.77 -6.19 7.97
N SER A 497 34.29 -7.36 8.35
CA SER A 497 33.96 -8.17 9.53
C SER A 497 34.88 -7.92 10.73
N SER A 498 34.36 -8.02 11.96
CA SER A 498 35.11 -8.49 13.12
C SER A 498 34.23 -9.35 14.04
N HIS A 499 34.81 -10.46 14.52
CA HIS A 499 34.17 -11.53 15.26
C HIS A 499 33.65 -11.11 16.64
N ASP A 500 32.40 -11.46 16.95
CA ASP A 500 31.86 -11.41 18.32
C ASP A 500 31.04 -12.67 18.68
N THR A 501 31.25 -13.17 19.89
CA THR A 501 30.86 -14.52 20.37
C THR A 501 29.46 -14.53 21.01
N GLY A 502 28.41 -14.34 20.20
CA GLY A 502 27.01 -14.49 20.62
C GLY A 502 26.52 -15.96 20.68
N SER A 503 25.32 -16.17 21.23
CA SER A 503 24.66 -17.50 21.26
C SER A 503 24.50 -18.07 19.84
N PRO A 504 24.78 -19.36 19.60
CA PRO A 504 24.67 -19.96 18.27
C PRO A 504 23.23 -20.03 17.74
N LEU A 505 22.22 -19.72 18.57
CA LEU A 505 20.80 -19.72 18.22
C LEU A 505 20.28 -18.34 17.75
N LEU A 506 21.12 -17.30 17.81
CA LEU A 506 20.78 -15.97 17.28
C LEU A 506 21.15 -15.85 15.80
N ARG A 507 20.38 -15.09 15.02
CA ARG A 507 20.37 -15.10 13.55
C ARG A 507 21.74 -14.86 12.93
N LEU A 508 22.49 -13.88 13.43
CA LEU A 508 23.82 -13.55 12.93
C LEU A 508 24.83 -14.67 13.16
N GLN A 509 24.91 -15.22 14.38
CA GLN A 509 25.83 -16.31 14.71
C GLN A 509 25.38 -17.63 14.08
N PHE A 510 24.08 -17.92 14.09
CA PHE A 510 23.48 -19.08 13.45
C PHE A 510 23.81 -19.09 11.96
N GLY A 511 23.66 -17.94 11.27
CA GLY A 511 24.01 -17.77 9.86
C GLY A 511 25.45 -18.17 9.53
N GLN A 512 26.40 -17.92 10.45
CA GLN A 512 27.83 -18.19 10.30
C GLN A 512 28.23 -19.64 10.63
N LEU A 513 27.35 -20.46 11.21
CA LEU A 513 27.64 -21.86 11.52
C LEU A 513 27.80 -22.71 10.26
N SER A 514 28.73 -23.66 10.30
CA SER A 514 28.84 -24.66 9.24
C SER A 514 27.59 -25.55 9.19
N PRO A 515 27.24 -26.13 8.03
CA PRO A 515 26.07 -27.00 7.89
C PRO A 515 26.03 -28.13 8.93
N GLU A 516 27.18 -28.71 9.25
CA GLU A 516 27.31 -29.80 10.24
C GLU A 516 26.98 -29.31 11.65
N LYS A 517 27.45 -28.12 12.02
CA LYS A 517 27.16 -27.51 13.33
C LYS A 517 25.68 -27.13 13.45
N LYS A 518 25.07 -26.58 12.38
CA LYS A 518 23.63 -26.31 12.35
C LYS A 518 22.83 -27.59 12.54
N GLN A 519 23.16 -28.65 11.80
CA GLN A 519 22.48 -29.93 11.92
C GLN A 519 22.60 -30.50 13.34
N SER A 520 23.81 -30.54 13.93
CA SER A 520 23.98 -31.00 15.31
C SER A 520 23.18 -30.17 16.32
N LEU A 521 23.07 -28.85 16.13
CA LEU A 521 22.26 -27.98 16.98
C LEU A 521 20.76 -28.28 16.82
N MET A 522 20.28 -28.52 15.60
CA MET A 522 18.89 -28.90 15.35
C MET A 522 18.56 -30.26 15.96
N GLU A 523 19.46 -31.25 15.85
CA GLU A 523 19.30 -32.56 16.49
C GLU A 523 19.25 -32.45 18.02
N GLN A 524 20.04 -31.55 18.63
CA GLN A 524 19.99 -31.24 20.06
C GLN A 524 18.65 -30.62 20.47
N LEU A 525 18.15 -29.63 19.71
CA LEU A 525 16.86 -29.00 19.98
C LEU A 525 15.70 -30.00 19.85
N ALA A 526 15.72 -30.87 18.83
CA ALA A 526 14.76 -31.96 18.68
C ALA A 526 14.72 -32.85 19.93
N ALA A 527 15.89 -33.26 20.43
CA ALA A 527 15.98 -34.06 21.65
C ALA A 527 15.47 -33.31 22.90
N GLN A 528 15.85 -32.04 23.06
CA GLN A 528 15.48 -31.20 24.21
C GLN A 528 13.97 -30.95 24.28
N TYR A 529 13.34 -30.62 23.16
CA TYR A 529 11.93 -30.24 23.08
C TYR A 529 11.00 -31.39 22.67
N ARG A 530 11.57 -32.59 22.46
CA ARG A 530 10.87 -33.82 22.07
C ARG A 530 10.12 -33.66 20.73
N LEU A 531 10.84 -33.20 19.70
CA LEU A 531 10.38 -33.18 18.31
C LEU A 531 11.21 -34.17 17.49
N ASP A 532 10.64 -34.66 16.40
CA ASP A 532 11.36 -35.44 15.41
C ASP A 532 12.06 -34.49 14.43
N PHE A 533 13.39 -34.47 14.43
CA PHE A 533 14.17 -33.75 13.41
C PHE A 533 14.06 -34.48 12.06
N VAL A 534 13.63 -33.76 11.02
CA VAL A 534 13.40 -34.31 9.67
C VAL A 534 14.61 -34.10 8.76
N ARG A 535 15.02 -32.83 8.58
CA ARG A 535 16.13 -32.43 7.70
C ARG A 535 16.53 -30.98 7.94
N MET A 536 17.69 -30.59 7.41
CA MET A 536 18.01 -29.19 7.14
C MET A 536 17.37 -28.78 5.80
N GLU A 537 16.86 -27.56 5.72
CA GLU A 537 16.23 -27.00 4.51
C GLU A 537 16.65 -25.55 4.30
N HIS A 538 16.78 -25.15 3.04
CA HIS A 538 17.10 -23.79 2.64
C HIS A 538 15.82 -23.12 2.14
N PHE A 539 15.50 -21.96 2.70
CA PHE A 539 14.41 -21.11 2.28
C PHE A 539 14.98 -19.78 1.81
N ASP A 540 14.51 -19.30 0.68
CA ASP A 540 14.87 -18.00 0.13
C ASP A 540 13.63 -17.31 -0.41
N ARG A 541 13.44 -16.04 -0.03
CA ARG A 541 12.37 -15.20 -0.55
C ARG A 541 12.61 -13.73 -0.29
N TRP A 542 12.14 -12.89 -1.21
CA TRP A 542 12.16 -11.42 -1.09
C TRP A 542 13.54 -10.86 -0.70
N GLY A 543 14.61 -11.43 -1.28
CA GLY A 543 15.99 -11.01 -1.02
C GLY A 543 16.58 -11.47 0.33
N GLN A 544 15.83 -12.24 1.13
CA GLN A 544 16.29 -12.86 2.37
C GLN A 544 16.38 -14.39 2.22
N SER A 545 17.23 -15.04 3.02
CA SER A 545 17.30 -16.51 3.07
C SER A 545 17.71 -17.02 4.44
N CYS A 546 17.27 -18.23 4.78
CA CYS A 546 17.67 -18.95 5.98
C CYS A 546 17.82 -20.45 5.69
N THR A 547 18.90 -21.05 6.18
CA THR A 547 19.06 -22.52 6.18
C THR A 547 18.90 -23.03 7.60
N THR A 548 17.83 -23.77 7.84
CA THR A 548 17.38 -24.13 9.19
C THR A 548 16.79 -25.53 9.27
N GLY A 549 16.46 -26.00 10.46
CA GLY A 549 15.93 -27.34 10.71
C GLY A 549 14.42 -27.43 10.55
N MET A 550 13.99 -28.54 9.93
CA MET A 550 12.60 -28.97 9.84
C MET A 550 12.31 -30.06 10.87
N PHE A 551 11.17 -29.96 11.53
CA PHE A 551 10.78 -30.83 12.63
C PHE A 551 9.33 -31.29 12.50
N LYS A 552 9.00 -32.42 13.13
CA LYS A 552 7.62 -32.90 13.29
C LYS A 552 7.29 -33.17 14.75
N LYS A 553 6.07 -32.80 15.15
CA LYS A 553 5.53 -33.11 16.48
C LYS A 553 4.00 -33.14 16.41
N ASP A 554 3.40 -34.21 16.91
CA ASP A 554 1.94 -34.37 17.01
C ASP A 554 1.19 -34.13 15.67
N GLY A 555 1.80 -34.55 14.55
CA GLY A 555 1.24 -34.39 13.21
C GLY A 555 1.53 -33.04 12.54
N ARG A 556 2.17 -32.10 13.24
CA ARG A 556 2.49 -30.75 12.75
C ARG A 556 3.92 -30.64 12.24
N GLU A 557 4.14 -29.78 11.25
CA GLU A 557 5.48 -29.40 10.79
C GLU A 557 5.93 -28.10 11.46
N PHE A 558 7.13 -28.13 12.04
CA PHE A 558 7.78 -26.97 12.66
C PHE A 558 9.08 -26.63 11.94
N VAL A 559 9.42 -25.36 11.92
CA VAL A 559 10.72 -24.85 11.50
C VAL A 559 11.40 -24.13 12.65
N PHE A 560 12.73 -24.23 12.74
CA PHE A 560 13.48 -23.41 13.70
C PHE A 560 13.70 -21.99 13.14
N VAL A 561 13.27 -20.98 13.89
CA VAL A 561 13.53 -19.58 13.60
C VAL A 561 14.56 -19.07 14.64
N PRO A 562 15.74 -18.60 14.20
CA PRO A 562 16.73 -18.06 15.11
C PRO A 562 16.24 -16.75 15.72
N GLY A 563 16.62 -16.49 16.97
CA GLY A 563 16.30 -15.23 17.65
C GLY A 563 17.15 -14.08 17.10
N ASP A 564 16.76 -12.84 17.35
CA ASP A 564 17.49 -11.66 16.88
C ASP A 564 17.08 -10.41 17.68
N THR A 565 17.90 -9.37 17.66
CA THR A 565 17.54 -8.04 18.16
C THR A 565 17.26 -7.16 16.94
N VAL A 566 16.00 -6.82 16.74
CA VAL A 566 15.49 -6.20 15.50
C VAL A 566 14.72 -4.92 15.78
N THR A 567 14.79 -3.99 14.82
CA THR A 567 13.86 -2.86 14.77
C THR A 567 12.54 -3.33 14.15
N LEU A 568 11.46 -3.29 14.92
CA LEU A 568 10.10 -3.55 14.46
C LEU A 568 9.30 -2.24 14.38
N GLY A 569 8.16 -2.28 13.70
CA GLY A 569 7.31 -1.11 13.49
C GLY A 569 7.78 -0.21 12.34
N TRP A 570 6.93 0.74 11.96
CA TRP A 570 7.09 1.54 10.75
C TRP A 570 6.81 3.02 11.04
N GLU A 571 7.61 3.90 10.42
CA GLU A 571 7.54 5.36 10.61
C GLU A 571 7.45 6.13 9.28
N GLN A 572 8.05 5.57 8.22
CA GLN A 572 8.12 6.18 6.90
C GLN A 572 8.50 5.12 5.87
N PHE A 573 8.24 5.40 4.60
CA PHE A 573 8.70 4.54 3.51
C PHE A 573 10.23 4.56 3.42
N ALA A 574 10.84 3.38 3.31
CA ALA A 574 12.29 3.26 3.15
C ALA A 574 12.77 3.56 1.72
N VAL A 575 11.93 3.22 0.74
CA VAL A 575 12.15 3.36 -0.71
C VAL A 575 11.04 4.21 -1.34
N GLY A 576 9.81 4.14 -0.80
CA GLY A 576 8.63 4.82 -1.31
C GLY A 576 7.67 3.87 -2.02
N LEU A 577 6.36 4.21 -2.01
CA LEU A 577 5.36 3.46 -2.76
C LEU A 577 5.76 3.32 -4.24
N ASN A 578 5.58 2.13 -4.79
CA ASN A 578 5.59 1.94 -6.24
C ASN A 578 4.44 2.73 -6.88
N ARG A 579 4.51 2.91 -8.19
CA ARG A 579 3.56 3.78 -8.91
C ARG A 579 2.14 3.29 -8.73
N GLU A 580 1.97 1.98 -8.81
CA GLU A 580 0.71 1.27 -8.70
C GLU A 580 0.06 1.49 -7.32
N SER A 581 0.75 1.20 -6.22
CA SER A 581 0.22 1.42 -4.86
C SER A 581 -0.03 2.90 -4.58
N ARG A 582 0.80 3.79 -5.14
CA ARG A 582 0.58 5.23 -5.04
C ARG A 582 -0.70 5.65 -5.77
N GLU A 583 -0.92 5.21 -7.00
CA GLU A 583 -2.10 5.58 -7.79
C GLU A 583 -3.40 5.02 -7.19
N GLU A 584 -3.38 3.80 -6.65
CA GLU A 584 -4.52 3.24 -5.90
C GLU A 584 -4.81 4.04 -4.62
N LEU A 585 -3.78 4.40 -3.87
CA LEU A 585 -3.96 5.20 -2.65
C LEU A 585 -4.39 6.65 -2.98
N GLU A 586 -3.81 7.26 -4.02
CA GLU A 586 -4.20 8.58 -4.50
C GLU A 586 -5.64 8.59 -5.01
N TYR A 587 -6.09 7.53 -5.68
CA TYR A 587 -7.48 7.33 -6.05
C TYR A 587 -8.37 7.30 -4.79
N LEU A 588 -8.06 6.47 -3.79
CA LEU A 588 -8.85 6.38 -2.56
C LEU A 588 -8.84 7.68 -1.76
N PHE A 589 -7.70 8.37 -1.66
CA PHE A 589 -7.61 9.68 -0.98
C PHE A 589 -8.41 10.73 -1.73
N GLN A 590 -8.41 10.66 -3.06
CA GLN A 590 -9.27 11.50 -3.86
C GLN A 590 -10.74 11.18 -3.56
N GLU A 591 -11.17 9.92 -3.60
CA GLU A 591 -12.55 9.51 -3.28
C GLU A 591 -12.98 9.97 -1.88
N TRP A 592 -12.12 9.82 -0.87
CA TRP A 592 -12.40 10.19 0.51
C TRP A 592 -12.21 11.68 0.83
N GLU A 593 -11.80 12.49 -0.14
CA GLU A 593 -11.42 13.90 0.06
C GLU A 593 -10.36 14.10 1.15
N LEU A 594 -9.47 13.12 1.30
CA LEU A 594 -8.40 13.11 2.30
C LEU A 594 -7.17 13.85 1.75
N GLU A 595 -6.91 15.05 2.27
CA GLU A 595 -5.68 15.81 2.00
C GLU A 595 -4.62 15.50 3.06
N GLN A 596 -4.14 14.25 3.08
CA GLN A 596 -3.10 13.76 4.00
C GLN A 596 -1.94 13.15 3.22
N ASP A 597 -0.73 13.19 3.78
CA ASP A 597 0.40 12.48 3.19
C ASP A 597 0.18 10.95 3.26
N PRO A 598 0.43 10.19 2.17
CA PRO A 598 0.35 8.73 2.17
C PRO A 598 1.04 8.04 3.33
N ALA A 599 2.21 8.53 3.76
CA ALA A 599 2.94 7.93 4.86
C ALA A 599 2.25 8.22 6.21
N GLU A 600 1.69 9.41 6.38
CA GLU A 600 0.94 9.75 7.59
C GLU A 600 -0.31 8.88 7.73
N PHE A 601 -1.12 8.74 6.67
CA PHE A 601 -2.32 7.91 6.67
C PHE A 601 -2.00 6.44 6.97
N ILE A 602 -1.02 5.85 6.26
CA ILE A 602 -0.63 4.46 6.53
C ILE A 602 -0.08 4.32 7.95
N GLY A 603 0.69 5.31 8.41
CA GLY A 603 1.24 5.35 9.77
C GLY A 603 0.19 5.27 10.87
N GLU A 604 -1.04 5.74 10.63
CA GLU A 604 -2.15 5.60 11.59
C GLU A 604 -2.48 4.14 11.91
N SER A 605 -2.28 3.23 10.96
CA SER A 605 -2.52 1.79 11.10
C SER A 605 -1.25 0.99 11.40
N MET A 606 -0.06 1.62 11.49
CA MET A 606 1.21 0.92 11.70
C MET A 606 1.73 1.03 13.14
N ALA A 607 2.30 -0.07 13.65
CA ALA A 607 2.87 -0.11 14.98
C ALA A 607 4.13 0.79 15.08
N PRO A 608 4.33 1.50 16.21
CA PRO A 608 5.45 2.42 16.36
C PRO A 608 6.79 1.70 16.32
N VAL A 609 7.82 2.42 15.84
CA VAL A 609 9.18 1.90 15.74
C VAL A 609 9.75 1.62 17.13
N ARG A 610 10.25 0.40 17.33
CA ARG A 610 10.82 -0.06 18.60
C ARG A 610 11.91 -1.10 18.36
N GLN A 611 12.88 -1.15 19.27
CA GLN A 611 13.89 -2.21 19.31
C GLN A 611 13.38 -3.36 20.18
N VAL A 612 13.37 -4.58 19.64
CA VAL A 612 12.86 -5.75 20.34
C VAL A 612 13.84 -6.90 20.22
N SER A 613 14.08 -7.58 21.34
CA SER A 613 14.84 -8.83 21.37
C SER A 613 13.91 -10.02 21.26
N ILE A 614 13.98 -10.72 20.13
CA ILE A 614 13.18 -11.91 19.85
C ILE A 614 13.97 -13.16 20.21
N SER A 615 13.40 -14.00 21.06
CA SER A 615 14.00 -15.29 21.42
C SER A 615 13.92 -16.30 20.27
N PRO A 616 14.88 -17.22 20.15
CA PRO A 616 14.78 -18.31 19.19
C PRO A 616 13.56 -19.20 19.49
N MET A 617 12.97 -19.78 18.45
CA MET A 617 11.74 -20.54 18.59
C MET A 617 11.58 -21.61 17.52
N LEU A 618 10.77 -22.63 17.83
CA LEU A 618 10.25 -23.58 16.86
C LEU A 618 8.82 -23.15 16.51
N VAL A 619 8.52 -22.99 15.23
CA VAL A 619 7.31 -22.33 14.76
C VAL A 619 6.57 -23.24 13.79
N GLY A 620 5.26 -23.40 13.98
CA GLY A 620 4.41 -24.12 13.04
C GLY A 620 4.43 -23.45 11.67
N ARG A 621 4.62 -24.23 10.60
CA ARG A 621 4.81 -23.68 9.24
C ARG A 621 3.54 -23.10 8.63
N GLU A 622 2.41 -23.76 8.87
CA GLU A 622 1.09 -23.42 8.33
C GLU A 622 0.18 -22.95 9.46
N LEU A 623 -0.87 -22.21 9.10
CA LEU A 623 -1.93 -21.83 10.02
C LEU A 623 -2.85 -23.01 10.32
N GLU A 624 -3.31 -23.08 11.57
CA GLU A 624 -4.30 -24.05 12.00
C GLU A 624 -5.63 -23.35 12.28
N GLU A 625 -6.71 -24.01 11.87
CA GLU A 625 -8.08 -23.57 12.16
C GLU A 625 -8.42 -23.74 13.65
N ILE A 626 -9.28 -22.84 14.14
CA ILE A 626 -9.82 -22.88 15.49
C ILE A 626 -11.33 -23.21 15.39
N ASN A 627 -11.94 -23.67 16.50
CA ASN A 627 -13.38 -23.91 16.67
C ASN A 627 -13.99 -25.07 15.86
N TRP A 628 -13.29 -25.61 14.87
CA TRP A 628 -13.78 -26.72 14.05
C TRP A 628 -13.21 -28.08 14.48
N GLU A 629 -14.09 -29.01 14.85
CA GLU A 629 -13.73 -30.41 15.15
C GLU A 629 -14.09 -31.32 13.97
N PRO A 630 -13.12 -31.97 13.31
CA PRO A 630 -13.41 -32.94 12.26
C PRO A 630 -14.16 -34.17 12.82
N VAL A 631 -15.29 -34.50 12.22
CA VAL A 631 -16.12 -35.66 12.58
C VAL A 631 -16.50 -36.50 11.36
N LYS A 632 -16.91 -37.75 11.59
CA LYS A 632 -17.46 -38.58 10.52
C LYS A 632 -18.90 -38.15 10.20
N LEU A 633 -19.35 -38.37 8.97
CA LEU A 633 -20.74 -38.06 8.57
C LEU A 633 -21.79 -38.84 9.38
N GLU A 634 -21.40 -39.96 9.99
CA GLU A 634 -22.26 -40.75 10.88
C GLU A 634 -22.20 -40.29 12.35
N ASP A 635 -21.49 -39.21 12.67
CA ASP A 635 -21.39 -38.71 14.05
C ASP A 635 -22.79 -38.32 14.57
N PRO A 636 -23.23 -38.88 15.71
CA PRO A 636 -24.57 -38.64 16.23
C PRO A 636 -24.83 -37.19 16.65
N ARG A 637 -23.80 -36.35 16.76
CA ARG A 637 -23.91 -34.92 17.06
C ARG A 637 -24.34 -34.10 15.84
N LEU A 638 -24.17 -34.61 14.62
CA LEU A 638 -24.68 -33.98 13.40
C LEU A 638 -26.21 -34.12 13.35
N ARG A 639 -26.91 -33.00 13.47
CA ARG A 639 -28.37 -33.03 13.56
C ARG A 639 -29.02 -33.43 12.24
N PRO A 640 -30.17 -34.15 12.27
CA PRO A 640 -30.86 -34.58 11.06
C PRO A 640 -31.19 -33.45 10.08
N GLU A 641 -31.55 -32.27 10.59
CA GLU A 641 -31.83 -31.07 9.78
C GLU A 641 -30.59 -30.59 9.00
N TRP A 642 -29.40 -30.60 9.61
CA TRP A 642 -28.16 -30.17 8.96
C TRP A 642 -27.73 -31.15 7.87
N LEU A 643 -27.97 -32.45 8.10
CA LEU A 643 -27.72 -33.49 7.10
C LEU A 643 -28.72 -33.40 5.92
N GLU A 644 -29.92 -32.87 6.13
CA GLU A 644 -30.87 -32.60 5.05
C GLU A 644 -30.42 -31.42 4.21
N ASP A 645 -30.02 -30.30 4.84
CA ASP A 645 -29.44 -29.13 4.17
C ASP A 645 -28.20 -29.53 3.36
N PHE A 646 -27.31 -30.33 3.97
CA PHE A 646 -26.14 -30.90 3.29
C PHE A 646 -26.52 -31.74 2.06
N ARG A 647 -27.52 -32.63 2.16
CA ARG A 647 -27.94 -33.47 1.00
C ARG A 647 -28.50 -32.63 -0.14
N GLN A 648 -29.24 -31.57 0.18
CA GLN A 648 -29.73 -30.63 -0.83
C GLN A 648 -28.55 -29.89 -1.48
N PHE A 649 -27.62 -29.38 -0.67
CA PHE A 649 -26.43 -28.69 -1.15
C PHE A 649 -25.52 -29.59 -2.01
N ALA A 650 -25.25 -30.83 -1.58
CA ALA A 650 -24.38 -31.76 -2.29
C ALA A 650 -24.87 -32.10 -3.70
N SER A 651 -26.15 -31.86 -4.00
CA SER A 651 -26.74 -32.00 -5.34
C SER A 651 -26.49 -30.81 -6.28
N THR A 652 -25.98 -29.69 -5.76
CA THR A 652 -25.73 -28.46 -6.54
C THR A 652 -24.40 -28.47 -7.30
N GLY A 653 -23.51 -29.43 -7.01
CA GLY A 653 -22.18 -29.51 -7.61
C GLY A 653 -21.13 -28.58 -7.00
N ARG A 654 -21.44 -27.88 -5.90
CA ARG A 654 -20.50 -27.05 -5.13
C ARG A 654 -19.70 -27.88 -4.11
N ASP A 655 -18.58 -27.34 -3.64
CA ASP A 655 -17.57 -28.09 -2.88
C ASP A 655 -17.56 -27.87 -1.36
N SER A 656 -18.15 -26.79 -0.85
CA SER A 656 -18.20 -26.53 0.60
C SER A 656 -19.50 -25.88 1.06
N LEU A 657 -20.06 -26.38 2.15
CA LEU A 657 -21.21 -25.83 2.85
C LEU A 657 -20.83 -25.55 4.32
N THR A 658 -20.83 -24.28 4.70
CA THR A 658 -20.68 -23.85 6.09
C THR A 658 -22.03 -23.44 6.65
N LEU A 659 -22.54 -24.19 7.64
CA LEU A 659 -23.67 -23.79 8.45
C LEU A 659 -23.13 -23.00 9.65
N ALA A 660 -23.23 -21.67 9.58
CA ALA A 660 -22.68 -20.74 10.57
C ALA A 660 -23.00 -21.16 12.01
N GLY A 661 -21.96 -21.26 12.84
CA GLY A 661 -22.04 -21.64 14.26
C GLY A 661 -22.47 -23.09 14.52
N ARG A 662 -22.45 -23.97 13.51
CA ARG A 662 -23.01 -25.33 13.63
C ARG A 662 -22.11 -26.42 13.06
N ALA A 663 -22.03 -26.52 11.75
CA ALA A 663 -21.34 -27.60 11.06
C ALA A 663 -20.82 -27.15 9.69
N ARG A 664 -19.68 -27.68 9.27
CA ARG A 664 -19.08 -27.46 7.95
C ARG A 664 -18.98 -28.80 7.22
N PHE A 665 -19.29 -28.80 5.93
CA PHE A 665 -19.18 -29.97 5.06
C PHE A 665 -18.32 -29.60 3.86
N GLU A 666 -17.21 -30.29 3.68
CA GLU A 666 -16.23 -30.02 2.63
C GLU A 666 -16.02 -31.27 1.79
N ARG A 667 -16.01 -31.08 0.47
CA ARG A 667 -15.77 -32.16 -0.48
C ARG A 667 -14.26 -32.40 -0.58
N ASP A 668 -13.84 -33.59 -0.19
CA ASP A 668 -12.49 -34.08 -0.43
C ASP A 668 -12.55 -35.12 -1.56
N SER A 669 -12.21 -34.68 -2.77
CA SER A 669 -12.21 -35.50 -3.99
C SER A 669 -13.59 -36.14 -4.26
N ASP A 670 -13.72 -37.45 -4.05
CA ASP A 670 -14.96 -38.23 -4.22
C ASP A 670 -15.78 -38.37 -2.92
N SER A 671 -15.32 -37.80 -1.80
CA SER A 671 -15.89 -37.98 -0.47
C SER A 671 -16.18 -36.64 0.23
N TRP A 672 -16.86 -36.70 1.37
CA TRP A 672 -17.22 -35.51 2.15
C TRP A 672 -16.70 -35.64 3.58
N GLN A 673 -16.02 -34.60 4.05
CA GLN A 673 -15.59 -34.43 5.44
C GLN A 673 -16.59 -33.50 6.15
N ALA A 674 -16.97 -33.85 7.38
CA ALA A 674 -17.82 -33.01 8.22
C ALA A 674 -17.00 -32.45 9.40
N SER A 675 -17.32 -31.25 9.83
CA SER A 675 -16.72 -30.61 11.02
C SER A 675 -17.82 -29.99 11.87
N LEU A 676 -17.70 -30.06 13.19
CA LEU A 676 -18.61 -29.42 14.14
C LEU A 676 -18.00 -28.13 14.67
N TYR A 677 -18.82 -27.09 14.81
CA TYR A 677 -18.41 -25.82 15.40
C TYR A 677 -18.50 -25.89 16.92
N HIS A 678 -17.49 -25.35 17.59
CA HIS A 678 -17.44 -25.14 19.03
C HIS A 678 -17.16 -23.67 19.32
N GLU A 679 -17.98 -23.08 20.17
CA GLU A 679 -17.69 -21.76 20.73
C GLU A 679 -16.53 -21.90 21.71
N VAL A 680 -15.43 -21.16 21.47
CA VAL A 680 -14.22 -21.21 22.29
C VAL A 680 -13.82 -19.78 22.63
N ASP A 681 -13.66 -19.50 23.92
CA ASP A 681 -13.12 -18.22 24.38
C ASP A 681 -11.58 -18.23 24.36
N TYR A 682 -10.99 -17.08 24.08
CA TYR A 682 -9.55 -16.87 23.97
C TYR A 682 -8.73 -17.40 25.18
N PRO A 683 -9.09 -17.14 26.45
CA PRO A 683 -8.33 -17.67 27.59
C PRO A 683 -8.39 -19.20 27.73
N ASP A 684 -9.53 -19.79 27.37
CA ASP A 684 -9.72 -21.24 27.38
C ASP A 684 -8.89 -21.89 26.28
N PHE A 685 -8.83 -21.27 25.10
CA PHE A 685 -7.97 -21.67 24.00
C PHE A 685 -6.48 -21.60 24.36
N GLN A 686 -6.02 -20.49 24.95
CA GLN A 686 -4.63 -20.37 25.44
C GLN A 686 -4.30 -21.46 26.46
N SER A 687 -5.21 -21.72 27.40
CA SER A 687 -5.05 -22.77 28.41
C SER A 687 -5.00 -24.17 27.79
N TRP A 688 -5.81 -24.42 26.75
CA TRP A 688 -5.79 -25.66 25.99
C TRP A 688 -4.47 -25.85 25.23
N LEU A 689 -3.97 -24.79 24.58
CA LEU A 689 -2.72 -24.82 23.83
C LEU A 689 -1.50 -25.03 24.74
N GLN A 690 -1.47 -24.35 25.90
CA GLN A 690 -0.44 -24.54 26.92
C GLN A 690 -0.39 -25.98 27.47
N LYS A 691 -1.55 -26.63 27.64
CA LYS A 691 -1.60 -28.05 28.07
C LYS A 691 -0.96 -28.99 27.04
N GLN A 692 -0.90 -28.61 25.76
CA GLN A 692 -0.19 -29.34 24.72
C GLN A 692 1.31 -28.98 24.63
N GLY A 693 1.77 -28.03 25.44
CA GLY A 693 3.15 -27.56 25.44
C GLY A 693 3.47 -26.60 24.30
N PHE A 694 2.46 -25.93 23.76
CA PHE A 694 2.60 -24.88 22.75
C PHE A 694 2.13 -23.54 23.33
N SER A 695 2.50 -22.45 22.65
CA SER A 695 2.03 -21.10 22.93
C SER A 695 1.74 -20.37 21.62
N LEU A 696 1.07 -19.22 21.69
CA LEU A 696 0.94 -18.30 20.57
C LEU A 696 2.15 -17.36 20.49
N PRO A 697 2.52 -16.86 19.30
CA PRO A 697 3.50 -15.78 19.16
C PRO A 697 2.95 -14.51 19.80
N THR A 698 3.79 -13.69 20.42
CA THR A 698 3.42 -12.30 20.77
C THR A 698 3.28 -11.46 19.48
N PRO A 699 2.69 -10.26 19.53
CA PRO A 699 2.68 -9.35 18.39
C PRO A 699 4.07 -9.07 17.79
N ASP A 700 5.08 -8.89 18.65
CA ASP A 700 6.45 -8.65 18.20
C ASP A 700 7.08 -9.89 17.54
N GLU A 701 6.85 -11.06 18.13
CA GLU A 701 7.30 -12.32 17.55
C GLU A 701 6.62 -12.55 16.20
N TRP A 702 5.31 -12.29 16.09
CA TRP A 702 4.58 -12.39 14.82
C TRP A 702 5.15 -11.45 13.75
N ALA A 703 5.37 -10.18 14.07
CA ALA A 703 5.99 -9.20 13.15
C ALA A 703 7.38 -9.66 12.67
N TYR A 704 8.20 -10.20 13.58
CA TYR A 704 9.50 -10.78 13.22
C TYR A 704 9.37 -12.03 12.35
N LEU A 705 8.41 -12.91 12.62
CA LEU A 705 8.17 -14.11 11.81
C LEU A 705 7.72 -13.75 10.39
N CYS A 706 6.97 -12.66 10.21
CA CYS A 706 6.52 -12.15 8.92
C CYS A 706 7.66 -11.50 8.12
N GLY A 707 8.35 -10.50 8.72
CA GLY A 707 9.27 -9.63 7.99
C GLY A 707 10.75 -9.77 8.32
N GLY A 708 11.09 -10.47 9.41
CA GLY A 708 12.48 -10.68 9.84
C GLY A 708 13.21 -9.38 10.15
N GLY A 709 12.49 -8.33 10.58
CA GLY A 709 13.03 -6.99 10.82
C GLY A 709 13.20 -6.12 9.56
N CYS A 710 12.51 -6.43 8.45
CA CYS A 710 12.51 -5.58 7.26
C CYS A 710 12.07 -4.14 7.61
N ARG A 711 12.62 -3.16 6.89
CA ARG A 711 12.32 -1.73 7.12
C ARG A 711 11.39 -1.13 6.07
N THR A 712 11.10 -1.87 5.02
CA THR A 712 10.03 -1.58 4.05
C THR A 712 8.67 -2.01 4.59
N LEU A 713 7.59 -1.43 4.06
CA LEU A 713 6.20 -1.69 4.48
C LEU A 713 5.82 -3.18 4.38
N PHE A 714 6.27 -3.87 3.34
CA PHE A 714 6.23 -5.32 3.20
C PHE A 714 7.66 -5.90 3.09
N PRO A 715 7.86 -7.21 3.30
CA PRO A 715 9.18 -7.82 3.20
C PRO A 715 9.88 -7.66 1.84
N TRP A 716 9.12 -7.42 0.76
CA TRP A 716 9.61 -7.21 -0.61
C TRP A 716 9.74 -5.74 -1.02
N GLY A 717 9.11 -4.80 -0.32
CA GLY A 717 9.08 -3.38 -0.73
C GLY A 717 8.01 -2.56 -0.02
N ASP A 718 7.98 -1.25 -0.28
CA ASP A 718 7.00 -0.34 0.34
C ASP A 718 5.63 -0.35 -0.36
N GLY A 719 5.58 -0.72 -1.64
CA GLY A 719 4.32 -0.95 -2.35
C GLY A 719 4.00 -2.45 -2.45
N LEU A 720 2.73 -2.77 -2.68
CA LEU A 720 2.32 -4.14 -3.01
C LEU A 720 2.93 -4.55 -4.36
N ASP A 721 3.42 -5.77 -4.44
CA ASP A 721 3.89 -6.33 -5.70
C ASP A 721 2.69 -6.91 -6.46
N TYR A 722 2.16 -6.14 -7.41
CA TYR A 722 0.99 -6.56 -8.21
C TYR A 722 1.31 -7.67 -9.23
N SER A 723 2.52 -8.24 -9.20
CA SER A 723 2.88 -9.47 -9.89
C SER A 723 2.50 -10.75 -9.18
N MET A 724 2.25 -10.62 -7.89
CA MET A 724 1.88 -11.74 -7.06
C MET A 724 0.50 -12.23 -7.48
N ARG A 725 0.37 -13.56 -7.64
CA ARG A 725 -0.93 -14.21 -7.65
C ARG A 725 -1.48 -14.10 -6.23
N LEU A 726 -2.35 -13.12 -6.02
CA LEU A 726 -2.98 -12.83 -4.73
C LEU A 726 -4.35 -13.52 -4.66
N ARG A 727 -4.60 -14.19 -3.53
CA ARG A 727 -5.93 -14.72 -3.25
C ARG A 727 -6.93 -13.55 -3.23
N TRP A 728 -8.14 -13.79 -3.78
CA TRP A 728 -9.25 -12.83 -3.87
C TRP A 728 -9.19 -11.77 -4.98
N PHE A 729 -8.10 -11.68 -5.77
CA PHE A 729 -7.94 -10.67 -6.83
C PHE A 729 -7.62 -11.28 -8.21
N GLU A 730 -8.18 -12.44 -8.53
CA GLU A 730 -7.89 -13.16 -9.78
C GLU A 730 -8.81 -12.78 -10.95
N ASP A 731 -8.23 -12.70 -12.16
CA ASP A 731 -8.95 -12.84 -13.43
C ASP A 731 -9.05 -14.34 -13.80
N MET A 732 -10.23 -14.78 -14.27
CA MET A 732 -10.62 -16.19 -14.52
C MET A 732 -9.79 -16.97 -15.56
N ASP A 733 -8.69 -16.41 -16.09
CA ASP A 733 -7.90 -16.95 -17.21
C ASP A 733 -6.46 -17.41 -16.83
N GLU A 734 -6.07 -17.39 -15.55
CA GLU A 734 -4.77 -17.88 -15.09
C GLU A 734 -4.72 -19.41 -14.91
N ASP A 735 -3.52 -20.02 -15.00
CA ASP A 735 -3.32 -21.45 -14.74
C ASP A 735 -3.71 -21.78 -13.30
N GLU A 736 -4.90 -22.39 -13.12
CA GLU A 736 -5.48 -22.73 -11.82
C GLU A 736 -4.48 -23.46 -10.89
N ASN A 737 -3.45 -24.14 -11.44
CA ASN A 737 -2.48 -24.92 -10.67
C ASN A 737 -1.27 -24.16 -10.12
N ARG A 738 -1.06 -22.86 -10.39
CA ARG A 738 0.05 -22.08 -9.80
C ARG A 738 -0.22 -21.77 -8.32
N PRO A 739 0.68 -21.97 -7.35
CA PRO A 739 0.42 -21.57 -5.97
C PRO A 739 0.27 -20.04 -5.83
N TYR A 740 -0.49 -19.60 -4.83
CA TYR A 740 -0.59 -18.19 -4.46
C TYR A 740 0.76 -17.71 -3.93
N ASP A 741 1.23 -16.58 -4.43
CA ASP A 741 2.55 -16.09 -4.05
C ASP A 741 2.60 -15.80 -2.55
N MET A 742 1.59 -15.19 -1.95
CA MET A 742 1.63 -14.93 -0.50
C MET A 742 1.65 -16.21 0.35
N GLU A 743 1.09 -17.32 -0.13
CA GLU A 743 0.99 -18.59 0.63
C GLU A 743 2.29 -19.40 0.64
N GLU A 744 3.14 -19.19 -0.36
CA GLU A 744 4.43 -19.86 -0.44
C GLU A 744 5.31 -19.50 0.78
N PRO A 745 6.15 -20.42 1.29
CA PRO A 745 6.94 -20.16 2.49
C PRO A 745 7.86 -18.93 2.34
N ASN A 746 7.92 -18.08 3.38
CA ASN A 746 8.87 -16.97 3.43
C ASN A 746 10.31 -17.47 3.67
N PHE A 747 11.27 -16.55 3.80
CA PHE A 747 12.69 -16.87 4.00
C PHE A 747 13.01 -17.61 5.32
N PHE A 748 12.08 -17.70 6.28
CA PHE A 748 12.17 -18.59 7.44
C PHE A 748 11.51 -19.95 7.24
N GLY A 749 10.80 -20.15 6.13
CA GLY A 749 10.06 -21.37 5.80
C GLY A 749 8.62 -21.38 6.31
N LEU A 750 8.05 -20.20 6.62
CA LEU A 750 6.69 -20.03 7.15
C LEU A 750 5.74 -19.52 6.07
N SER A 751 4.56 -20.12 5.97
CA SER A 751 3.42 -19.53 5.27
C SER A 751 2.66 -18.68 6.29
N ILE A 752 2.87 -17.36 6.28
CA ILE A 752 2.43 -16.42 7.32
C ILE A 752 1.99 -15.09 6.70
N ALA A 753 0.98 -14.43 7.29
CA ALA A 753 0.44 -13.16 6.83
C ALA A 753 0.08 -13.15 5.33
N TYR A 754 -0.62 -14.20 4.87
CA TYR A 754 -0.81 -14.44 3.44
C TYR A 754 -2.22 -14.23 2.91
N ASP A 755 -3.22 -14.15 3.80
CA ASP A 755 -4.62 -14.03 3.44
C ASP A 755 -5.29 -12.95 4.33
N PRO A 756 -5.82 -11.87 3.74
CA PRO A 756 -6.51 -10.80 4.49
C PRO A 756 -7.78 -11.26 5.23
N TYR A 757 -8.39 -12.39 4.86
CA TYR A 757 -9.49 -12.98 5.62
C TYR A 757 -9.03 -13.76 6.86
N MET A 758 -7.74 -14.06 6.97
CA MET A 758 -7.17 -14.83 8.08
C MET A 758 -6.49 -13.92 9.10
N ARG A 759 -7.10 -13.81 10.28
CA ARG A 759 -6.60 -13.09 11.43
C ARG A 759 -5.83 -14.07 12.33
N GLU A 760 -4.54 -13.86 12.51
CA GLU A 760 -3.70 -14.72 13.37
C GLU A 760 -3.82 -14.29 14.82
N VAL A 761 -4.34 -15.18 15.67
CA VAL A 761 -4.47 -14.95 17.11
C VAL A 761 -3.07 -14.97 17.76
N VAL A 762 -2.73 -13.88 18.43
CA VAL A 762 -1.43 -13.70 19.12
C VAL A 762 -1.59 -13.77 20.64
N ASN A 763 -0.48 -13.96 21.35
CA ASN A 763 -0.43 -13.99 22.81
C ASN A 763 -0.44 -12.56 23.38
N ALA A 764 -1.56 -12.18 23.99
CA ALA A 764 -1.83 -10.89 24.61
C ALA A 764 -2.81 -11.05 25.79
N ASP A 765 -3.09 -9.97 26.51
CA ASP A 765 -4.00 -9.97 27.67
C ASP A 765 -5.48 -10.11 27.31
N ARG A 766 -5.84 -9.68 26.09
CA ARG A 766 -7.17 -9.78 25.50
C ARG A 766 -7.05 -10.41 24.12
N LEU A 767 -8.16 -10.91 23.57
CA LEU A 767 -8.17 -11.45 22.21
C LEU A 767 -7.61 -10.39 21.26
N THR A 768 -6.41 -10.66 20.75
CA THR A 768 -5.68 -9.76 19.87
C THR A 768 -5.27 -10.55 18.64
N THR A 769 -5.42 -9.94 17.48
CA THR A 769 -5.10 -10.54 16.19
C THR A 769 -4.07 -9.71 15.45
N CYS A 770 -3.28 -10.37 14.62
CA CYS A 770 -2.37 -9.75 13.65
C CYS A 770 -2.61 -10.36 12.26
N GLY A 771 -2.16 -9.70 11.22
CA GLY A 771 -2.42 -10.16 9.85
C GLY A 771 -3.74 -9.62 9.34
N GLY A 772 -4.51 -10.47 8.66
CA GLY A 772 -5.76 -10.06 8.01
C GLY A 772 -6.73 -9.30 8.92
N ASP A 773 -7.67 -8.59 8.29
CA ASP A 773 -8.74 -7.82 8.94
C ASP A 773 -10.11 -8.52 8.81
N GLY A 774 -10.11 -9.81 8.46
CA GLY A 774 -11.32 -10.57 8.13
C GLY A 774 -11.87 -10.24 6.74
N GLY A 775 -11.05 -9.61 5.88
CA GLY A 775 -11.40 -9.20 4.53
C GLY A 775 -12.21 -7.91 4.45
N CYS A 776 -12.29 -7.14 5.54
CA CYS A 776 -13.04 -5.88 5.61
C CYS A 776 -12.59 -4.87 4.56
N ASN A 777 -11.29 -4.69 4.38
CA ASN A 777 -10.73 -3.78 3.38
C ASN A 777 -11.02 -4.26 1.95
N ILE A 778 -10.98 -5.57 1.70
CA ILE A 778 -11.31 -6.13 0.38
C ILE A 778 -12.81 -5.95 0.08
N CYS A 779 -13.68 -6.36 1.01
CA CYS A 779 -15.14 -6.20 0.90
C CYS A 779 -15.55 -4.72 0.80
N GLY A 780 -14.80 -3.83 1.44
CA GLY A 780 -14.99 -2.38 1.40
C GLY A 780 -14.49 -1.72 0.11
N GLY A 781 -13.97 -2.50 -0.84
CA GLY A 781 -13.51 -1.99 -2.13
C GLY A 781 -12.21 -1.19 -2.06
N LEU A 782 -11.39 -1.39 -1.02
CA LEU A 782 -10.14 -0.64 -0.82
C LEU A 782 -8.99 -1.09 -1.72
N GLY A 783 -9.27 -2.02 -2.63
CA GLY A 783 -8.32 -2.57 -3.57
C GLY A 783 -7.25 -3.46 -2.92
N PRO A 784 -6.39 -4.06 -3.75
CA PRO A 784 -5.36 -5.01 -3.31
C PRO A 784 -4.31 -4.41 -2.35
N PHE A 785 -3.94 -3.13 -2.47
CA PHE A 785 -2.92 -2.51 -1.60
C PHE A 785 -3.39 -2.41 -0.15
N LEU A 786 -4.50 -1.72 0.07
CA LEU A 786 -5.07 -1.55 1.41
C LEU A 786 -5.73 -2.85 1.89
N GLY A 787 -6.22 -3.68 0.97
CA GLY A 787 -6.71 -5.03 1.26
C GLY A 787 -5.66 -5.92 1.91
N PHE A 788 -4.41 -5.89 1.42
CA PHE A 788 -3.30 -6.65 2.00
C PHE A 788 -2.46 -5.87 3.02
N LEU A 789 -2.77 -4.59 3.26
CA LEU A 789 -2.05 -3.78 4.25
C LEU A 789 -2.06 -4.41 5.67
N PRO A 790 -3.15 -5.04 6.16
CA PRO A 790 -3.15 -5.76 7.43
C PRO A 790 -2.11 -6.90 7.50
N CYS A 791 -1.77 -7.50 6.35
CA CYS A 791 -0.72 -8.51 6.24
C CYS A 791 0.71 -7.95 6.31
N SER A 792 0.89 -6.64 6.42
CA SER A 792 2.20 -6.04 6.69
C SER A 792 2.75 -6.52 8.04
N PRO A 793 4.06 -6.84 8.16
CA PRO A 793 4.70 -7.13 9.45
C PRO A 793 4.63 -5.94 10.42
N HIS A 794 4.26 -4.74 9.94
CA HIS A 794 4.19 -3.53 10.75
C HIS A 794 2.78 -3.12 11.12
N CYS A 795 1.73 -3.80 10.63
CA CYS A 795 0.37 -3.44 10.96
C CYS A 795 0.12 -3.52 12.48
N LYS A 796 -0.62 -2.55 13.02
CA LYS A 796 -1.00 -2.57 14.45
C LYS A 796 -1.80 -3.84 14.75
N PRO A 797 -1.48 -4.54 15.84
CA PRO A 797 -2.33 -5.62 16.34
C PRO A 797 -3.72 -5.08 16.69
N GLU A 798 -4.75 -5.84 16.34
CA GLU A 798 -6.14 -5.44 16.58
C GLU A 798 -6.69 -6.16 17.81
N VAL A 799 -7.16 -5.40 18.80
CA VAL A 799 -7.80 -5.94 20.00
C VAL A 799 -9.30 -6.10 19.73
N GLN A 800 -9.80 -7.31 19.82
CA GLN A 800 -11.21 -7.63 19.60
C GLN A 800 -12.05 -7.22 20.83
N GLU A 801 -13.28 -6.74 20.60
CA GLU A 801 -14.18 -6.30 21.68
C GLU A 801 -14.60 -7.46 22.60
N GLU A 802 -14.85 -8.62 22.00
CA GLU A 802 -15.26 -9.86 22.66
C GLU A 802 -14.09 -10.86 22.72
N ASN A 803 -14.14 -11.81 23.67
CA ASN A 803 -13.14 -12.86 23.79
C ASN A 803 -13.49 -14.14 23.01
N GLU A 804 -14.68 -14.19 22.39
CA GLU A 804 -15.12 -15.34 21.60
C GLU A 804 -14.33 -15.40 20.29
N LEU A 805 -13.69 -16.54 20.02
CA LEU A 805 -12.96 -16.76 18.78
C LEU A 805 -13.93 -17.02 17.65
N ASN A 806 -13.67 -16.43 16.48
CA ASN A 806 -14.45 -16.64 15.28
C ASN A 806 -13.79 -17.70 14.39
N GLY A 807 -14.31 -18.93 14.39
CA GLY A 807 -13.71 -20.03 13.64
C GLY A 807 -13.67 -19.89 12.11
N ASN A 808 -14.25 -18.84 11.52
CA ASN A 808 -14.15 -18.59 10.07
C ASN A 808 -13.03 -17.59 9.70
N TYR A 809 -12.59 -16.76 10.66
CA TYR A 809 -11.61 -15.70 10.41
C TYR A 809 -10.40 -15.78 11.34
N ASP A 810 -10.51 -16.41 12.51
CA ASP A 810 -9.44 -16.51 13.50
C ASP A 810 -8.69 -17.83 13.36
N PHE A 811 -7.39 -17.71 13.12
CA PHE A 811 -6.45 -18.81 12.95
C PHE A 811 -5.34 -18.70 13.97
N TYR A 812 -4.61 -19.78 14.20
CA TYR A 812 -3.47 -19.73 15.12
C TYR A 812 -2.24 -20.43 14.58
N ARG A 813 -1.11 -20.04 15.16
CA ARG A 813 0.18 -20.63 14.91
C ARG A 813 0.80 -21.14 16.21
N PRO A 814 1.01 -22.45 16.38
CA PRO A 814 1.68 -22.95 17.56
C PRO A 814 3.19 -22.64 17.50
N ILE A 815 3.73 -22.12 18.59
CA ILE A 815 5.17 -21.94 18.77
C ILE A 815 5.66 -22.61 20.05
N ILE A 816 6.94 -22.97 20.04
CA ILE A 816 7.70 -23.40 21.22
C ILE A 816 8.89 -22.44 21.36
N ARG A 817 8.88 -21.61 22.40
CA ARG A 817 10.01 -20.72 22.71
C ARG A 817 11.21 -21.57 23.13
N VAL A 818 12.31 -21.45 22.37
CA VAL A 818 13.57 -22.10 22.68
C VAL A 818 14.24 -21.27 23.76
N LYS A 819 14.44 -21.90 24.91
CA LYS A 819 15.22 -21.35 26.00
C LYS A 819 16.65 -21.29 25.51
N LEU A 820 17.13 -20.08 25.28
CA LEU A 820 18.56 -19.81 25.37
C LEU A 820 18.97 -20.36 26.74
N GLU A 821 19.89 -21.32 26.80
CA GLU A 821 20.38 -21.79 28.11
C GLU A 821 20.70 -20.55 28.94
N PRO A 822 20.26 -20.48 30.20
CA PRO A 822 20.44 -19.29 31.01
C PRO A 822 21.93 -19.11 31.25
N LYS A 823 22.58 -18.38 30.34
CA LYS A 823 23.61 -17.45 30.74
C LYS A 823 22.82 -16.34 31.42
N GLY A 824 22.97 -16.27 32.74
CA GLY A 824 22.22 -15.36 33.59
C GLY A 824 22.10 -13.97 32.95
N GLU A 825 20.90 -13.42 33.04
CA GLU A 825 20.64 -12.01 32.79
C GLU A 825 21.62 -11.19 33.66
N ASN A 826 22.67 -10.75 33.00
CA ASN A 826 23.23 -9.42 33.08
C ASN A 826 23.54 -9.14 31.61
N GLU A 827 23.08 -8.01 31.06
CA GLU A 827 23.80 -7.39 29.94
C GLU A 827 25.23 -7.25 30.45
N MET A 828 26.09 -8.23 30.17
CA MET A 828 27.49 -8.08 30.48
C MET A 828 27.92 -6.93 29.59
N PRO A 829 28.37 -5.81 30.19
CA PRO A 829 28.88 -4.70 29.42
C PRO A 829 29.95 -5.24 28.47
N ALA A 830 30.11 -4.60 27.30
CA ALA A 830 31.16 -4.96 26.36
C ALA A 830 32.47 -5.20 27.12
N THR A 831 33.25 -6.23 26.75
CA THR A 831 34.45 -6.62 27.53
C THR A 831 35.39 -5.42 27.77
N GLU A 832 35.41 -4.45 26.86
CA GLU A 832 36.11 -3.18 27.01
C GLU A 832 35.54 -2.29 28.14
N TRP A 833 34.22 -2.16 28.25
CA TRP A 833 33.54 -1.44 29.34
C TRP A 833 33.80 -2.12 30.69
N LEU A 834 33.68 -3.46 30.78
CA LEU A 834 33.97 -4.20 32.02
C LEU A 834 35.41 -3.98 32.50
N ASN A 835 36.38 -4.07 31.59
CA ASN A 835 37.79 -3.80 31.91
C ASN A 835 37.98 -2.35 32.40
N LYS A 836 37.24 -1.41 31.83
CA LYS A 836 37.31 0.00 32.22
C LYS A 836 36.66 0.22 33.59
N TYR A 837 35.47 -0.32 33.82
CA TYR A 837 34.78 -0.32 35.11
C TYR A 837 35.64 -0.90 36.22
N GLU A 838 36.23 -2.09 36.02
CA GLU A 838 37.17 -2.71 36.97
C GLU A 838 38.35 -1.79 37.32
N SER A 839 38.81 -0.94 36.37
CA SER A 839 39.90 0.00 36.60
C SER A 839 39.52 1.25 37.42
N ILE A 840 38.23 1.63 37.42
CA ILE A 840 37.71 2.83 38.11
C ILE A 840 36.86 2.50 39.34
N GLN A 841 36.49 1.24 39.56
CA GLN A 841 35.58 0.81 40.62
C GLN A 841 35.96 1.35 42.01
N GLY A 842 37.27 1.42 42.31
CA GLY A 842 37.76 1.98 43.57
C GLY A 842 37.51 3.48 43.77
N LYS A 843 37.32 4.25 42.69
CA LYS A 843 36.95 5.68 42.76
C LYS A 843 35.46 5.88 43.03
N LEU A 844 34.63 4.95 42.56
CA LEU A 844 33.16 4.96 42.70
C LEU A 844 32.68 4.39 44.05
N ALA A 845 33.59 3.90 44.90
CA ALA A 845 33.21 3.34 46.20
C ALA A 845 32.72 4.43 47.17
N CYS A 846 31.60 4.19 47.85
CA CYS A 846 31.07 5.14 48.83
C CYS A 846 32.04 5.27 50.02
N LYS A 847 32.40 6.51 50.36
CA LYS A 847 33.26 6.83 51.51
C LYS A 847 32.47 7.03 52.82
N ILE A 848 31.15 7.06 52.75
CA ILE A 848 30.23 7.26 53.87
C ILE A 848 29.81 5.88 54.41
N ASP A 849 29.80 5.73 55.74
CA ASP A 849 29.19 4.56 56.40
C ASP A 849 27.66 4.70 56.33
N LEU A 850 27.06 4.25 55.22
CA LEU A 850 25.60 4.34 55.01
C LEU A 850 24.80 3.50 56.01
N ASP A 851 25.41 2.52 56.67
CA ASP A 851 24.73 1.74 57.71
C ASP A 851 24.63 2.51 59.03
N ALA A 852 25.50 3.51 59.24
CA ALA A 852 25.41 4.42 60.38
C ALA A 852 24.06 5.17 60.40
N TYR A 853 23.48 5.47 59.23
CA TYR A 853 22.18 6.17 59.11
C TYR A 853 21.02 5.39 59.75
N PHE A 854 21.18 4.08 59.94
CA PHE A 854 20.17 3.19 60.50
C PHE A 854 20.54 2.64 61.88
N THR A 855 21.79 2.81 62.31
CA THR A 855 22.32 2.23 63.56
C THR A 855 22.70 3.29 64.60
N GLU A 856 23.06 4.49 64.17
CA GLU A 856 23.39 5.62 65.04
C GLU A 856 22.15 6.50 65.30
N LYS A 857 22.17 7.27 66.38
CA LYS A 857 21.08 8.20 66.75
C LYS A 857 21.18 9.58 66.09
N GLY A 858 22.25 9.81 65.33
CA GLY A 858 22.51 11.08 64.66
C GLY A 858 23.68 10.98 63.70
N ILE A 859 23.62 11.73 62.61
CA ILE A 859 24.65 11.84 61.58
C ILE A 859 25.10 13.30 61.51
N GLY A 860 26.40 13.53 61.71
CA GLY A 860 26.91 14.89 61.84
C GLY A 860 26.30 15.64 63.04
N SER A 861 25.69 16.79 62.78
CA SER A 861 24.99 17.63 63.75
C SER A 861 23.50 17.29 63.90
N MET A 862 22.95 16.42 63.05
CA MET A 862 21.52 16.15 62.96
C MET A 862 21.14 14.85 63.67
N ALA A 863 20.02 14.88 64.39
CA ALA A 863 19.37 13.67 64.86
C ALA A 863 18.72 12.94 63.67
N VAL A 864 18.74 11.61 63.68
CA VAL A 864 18.05 10.78 62.69
C VAL A 864 17.15 9.77 63.39
N ASP A 865 16.12 9.32 62.69
CA ASP A 865 15.25 8.22 63.12
C ASP A 865 15.07 7.21 61.97
N VAL A 866 14.60 6.01 62.28
CA VAL A 866 14.39 4.94 61.30
C VAL A 866 12.92 4.61 61.19
N LEU A 867 12.40 4.75 59.97
CA LEU A 867 11.04 4.37 59.60
C LEU A 867 11.06 3.05 58.84
N ASP A 868 10.43 2.00 59.39
CA ASP A 868 10.25 0.72 58.69
C ASP A 868 8.95 0.78 57.87
N ILE A 869 9.05 0.60 56.56
CA ILE A 869 7.91 0.65 55.62
C ILE A 869 7.39 -0.75 55.26
N GLY A 870 7.85 -1.78 55.96
CA GLY A 870 7.45 -3.16 55.81
C GLY A 870 8.41 -3.98 54.96
N THR A 871 7.95 -5.17 54.58
CA THR A 871 8.74 -6.12 53.77
C THR A 871 8.38 -6.02 52.30
N VAL A 872 9.37 -6.26 51.44
CA VAL A 872 9.24 -6.25 49.98
C VAL A 872 9.81 -7.56 49.43
N HIS A 873 9.09 -8.19 48.54
CA HIS A 873 9.47 -9.45 47.90
C HIS A 873 10.35 -9.22 46.66
N PHE A 874 11.53 -9.86 46.64
CA PHE A 874 12.50 -9.89 45.55
C PHE A 874 12.65 -11.31 45.00
N PRO A 875 11.73 -11.77 44.13
CA PRO A 875 11.68 -13.17 43.68
C PRO A 875 12.87 -13.61 42.81
N THR A 876 13.54 -12.69 42.11
CA THR A 876 14.70 -13.01 41.26
C THR A 876 16.01 -12.60 41.93
N GLY A 877 15.97 -11.55 42.76
CA GLY A 877 17.16 -10.93 43.31
C GLY A 877 17.85 -9.96 42.34
N THR A 878 17.27 -9.75 41.16
CA THR A 878 17.71 -8.76 40.17
C THR A 878 17.06 -7.43 40.49
N VAL A 879 17.84 -6.46 40.96
CA VAL A 879 17.35 -5.23 41.59
C VAL A 879 17.49 -4.04 40.64
N PHE A 880 16.50 -3.16 40.63
CA PHE A 880 16.57 -1.83 39.99
C PHE A 880 16.09 -0.74 40.95
N ALA A 881 16.41 0.51 40.63
CA ALA A 881 15.81 1.69 41.25
C ALA A 881 15.56 2.76 40.16
N CYS A 882 14.46 3.49 40.28
CA CYS A 882 14.07 4.55 39.36
C CYS A 882 13.07 5.50 40.02
N ASP A 883 12.66 6.54 39.29
CA ASP A 883 11.40 7.21 39.57
C ASP A 883 10.22 6.34 39.10
N PRO A 884 9.36 5.85 40.01
CA PRO A 884 8.28 4.93 39.66
C PRO A 884 7.16 5.60 38.83
N LEU A 885 7.14 6.93 38.73
CA LEU A 885 6.12 7.69 38.01
C LEU A 885 6.55 8.09 36.60
N VAL A 886 7.85 7.99 36.30
CA VAL A 886 8.44 8.50 35.05
C VAL A 886 9.21 7.43 34.30
N GLU A 887 10.09 6.66 34.98
CA GLU A 887 11.05 5.77 34.33
C GLU A 887 10.81 4.28 34.61
N LEU A 888 9.71 3.93 35.27
CA LEU A 888 9.46 2.55 35.73
C LEU A 888 9.46 1.53 34.60
N GLU A 889 8.95 1.89 33.42
CA GLU A 889 8.90 1.01 32.24
C GLU A 889 10.31 0.71 31.68
N ASP A 890 11.18 1.72 31.66
CA ASP A 890 12.52 1.64 31.06
C ASP A 890 13.63 1.30 32.07
N ALA A 891 13.31 1.19 33.36
CA ALA A 891 14.28 1.05 34.44
C ALA A 891 15.13 -0.23 34.32
N ARG A 892 16.44 -0.10 34.10
CA ARG A 892 17.36 -1.24 33.95
C ARG A 892 17.82 -1.81 35.29
N PRO A 893 18.05 -3.13 35.39
CA PRO A 893 18.59 -3.73 36.60
C PRO A 893 20.08 -3.41 36.78
N TYR A 894 20.53 -3.41 38.03
CA TYR A 894 21.93 -3.33 38.37
C TYR A 894 22.66 -4.65 38.06
N LEU A 895 23.95 -4.56 37.71
CA LEU A 895 24.86 -5.69 37.55
C LEU A 895 25.00 -6.50 38.85
N GLN A 896 24.90 -5.82 39.99
CA GLN A 896 24.86 -6.43 41.31
C GLN A 896 23.47 -6.99 41.62
N THR A 897 23.43 -8.20 42.16
CA THR A 897 22.20 -8.88 42.57
C THR A 897 22.19 -9.13 44.07
N ILE A 898 21.00 -9.34 44.63
CA ILE A 898 20.79 -9.83 45.98
C ILE A 898 20.28 -11.28 45.94
N PRO A 899 20.37 -12.06 47.02
CA PRO A 899 19.70 -13.34 47.05
C PRO A 899 18.18 -13.16 46.91
N ALA A 900 17.51 -14.00 46.13
CA ALA A 900 16.05 -14.00 46.06
C ALA A 900 15.42 -14.22 47.45
N GLY A 901 14.43 -13.42 47.81
CA GLY A 901 13.81 -13.46 49.13
C GLY A 901 12.96 -12.23 49.44
N THR A 902 12.43 -12.17 50.66
CA THR A 902 11.62 -11.05 51.17
C THR A 902 12.39 -10.30 52.24
N TYR A 903 12.57 -9.00 52.08
CA TYR A 903 13.45 -8.17 52.92
C TYR A 903 12.72 -6.95 53.47
N SER A 904 13.10 -6.49 54.67
CA SER A 904 12.58 -5.24 55.25
C SER A 904 13.18 -4.04 54.52
N VAL A 905 12.33 -3.06 54.21
CA VAL A 905 12.74 -1.78 53.66
C VAL A 905 12.58 -0.70 54.73
N GLN A 906 13.66 0.03 54.97
CA GLN A 906 13.78 1.02 56.03
C GLN A 906 14.19 2.36 55.44
N ILE A 907 13.68 3.46 56.00
CA ILE A 907 14.00 4.82 55.59
C ILE A 907 14.66 5.54 56.78
N CYS A 908 15.84 6.11 56.56
CA CYS A 908 16.47 7.04 57.49
C CYS A 908 15.82 8.41 57.31
N VAL A 909 15.20 8.90 58.38
CA VAL A 909 14.50 10.19 58.43
C VAL A 909 15.35 11.18 59.21
N VAL A 910 15.47 12.40 58.68
CA VAL A 910 16.01 13.57 59.38
C VAL A 910 14.83 14.44 59.84
N PRO A 911 14.46 14.41 61.13
CA PRO A 911 13.39 15.25 61.62
C PRO A 911 13.82 16.73 61.60
N SER A 912 13.03 17.59 60.98
CA SER A 912 13.41 19.00 60.81
C SER A 912 12.19 19.91 60.78
N GLU A 913 12.08 20.79 61.78
CA GLU A 913 11.01 21.79 61.83
C GLU A 913 11.12 22.84 60.72
N GLN A 914 12.32 23.07 60.18
CA GLN A 914 12.58 24.12 59.19
C GLN A 914 12.21 23.67 57.76
N TYR A 915 12.52 22.43 57.41
CA TYR A 915 12.40 21.92 56.04
C TYR A 915 11.34 20.83 55.88
N GLY A 916 10.63 20.48 56.96
CA GLY A 916 9.90 19.22 57.08
C GLY A 916 10.85 18.05 57.33
N ASP A 917 10.28 16.90 57.71
CA ASP A 917 11.03 15.65 57.84
C ASP A 917 11.52 15.20 56.45
N ARG A 918 12.77 14.73 56.37
CA ARG A 918 13.41 14.38 55.09
C ARG A 918 13.93 12.96 55.07
N TYR A 919 13.72 12.27 53.95
CA TYR A 919 14.24 10.92 53.74
C TYR A 919 15.66 11.01 53.19
N ALA A 920 16.64 10.68 54.02
CA ALA A 920 18.05 10.84 53.67
C ALA A 920 18.63 9.59 53.00
N CYS A 921 18.15 8.41 53.38
CA CYS A 921 18.61 7.15 52.81
C CYS A 921 17.53 6.08 52.94
N VAL A 922 17.37 5.21 51.95
CA VAL A 922 16.54 3.99 52.03
C VAL A 922 17.44 2.77 52.05
N LYS A 923 17.11 1.77 52.87
CA LYS A 923 17.85 0.52 53.01
C LYS A 923 16.93 -0.68 52.78
N VAL A 924 17.32 -1.56 51.85
CA VAL A 924 16.84 -2.94 51.78
C VAL A 924 17.74 -3.80 52.65
N ALA A 925 17.23 -4.30 53.78
CA ALA A 925 17.99 -5.10 54.74
C ALA A 925 18.04 -6.58 54.34
N VAL A 926 19.07 -6.96 53.58
CA VAL A 926 19.27 -8.33 53.06
C VAL A 926 19.73 -9.30 54.17
N SER A 927 20.53 -8.83 55.14
CA SER A 927 20.91 -9.61 56.33
C SER A 927 21.29 -8.71 57.51
N ASP A 928 21.42 -9.29 58.70
CA ASP A 928 21.87 -8.59 59.92
C ASP A 928 23.41 -8.37 59.98
N GLN A 929 24.16 -8.71 58.92
CA GLN A 929 25.61 -8.50 58.90
C GLN A 929 25.95 -7.03 58.64
N LYS A 930 27.04 -6.55 59.27
CA LYS A 930 27.54 -5.19 59.08
C LYS A 930 28.31 -5.08 57.74
N PRO A 931 27.99 -4.12 56.86
CA PRO A 931 28.78 -3.86 55.67
C PRO A 931 30.18 -3.32 56.03
N VAL A 932 31.19 -3.76 55.29
CA VAL A 932 32.59 -3.31 55.39
C VAL A 932 33.04 -2.51 54.17
N ARG A 933 32.28 -2.57 53.07
CA ARG A 933 32.48 -1.79 51.84
C ARG A 933 31.14 -1.58 51.14
N TYR A 934 31.07 -0.53 50.33
CA TYR A 934 29.91 -0.20 49.51
C TYR A 934 30.35 -0.03 48.05
N GLU A 935 29.71 -0.75 47.14
CA GLU A 935 29.91 -0.60 45.70
C GLU A 935 28.73 0.11 45.08
N LEU A 936 29.00 1.03 44.16
CA LEU A 936 27.97 1.69 43.39
C LEU A 936 27.26 0.67 42.47
N GLY A 937 25.93 0.72 42.48
CA GLY A 937 25.08 -0.02 41.56
C GLY A 937 25.27 0.52 40.15
N MET A 938 25.65 -0.36 39.23
CA MET A 938 25.88 -0.02 37.82
C MET A 938 24.93 -0.82 36.95
N VAL A 939 24.41 -0.24 35.86
CA VAL A 939 23.53 -0.91 34.89
C VAL A 939 24.28 -1.35 33.62
N GLY A 940 25.54 -0.96 33.46
CA GLY A 940 26.43 -1.51 32.43
C GLY A 940 26.52 -0.73 31.13
N ASN A 941 25.96 0.48 31.08
CA ASN A 941 25.98 1.37 29.92
C ASN A 941 26.40 2.81 30.27
N GLU A 942 26.89 3.04 31.49
CA GLU A 942 27.35 4.34 31.94
C GLU A 942 28.50 4.86 31.08
N ASP A 943 28.54 6.17 30.85
CA ASP A 943 29.65 6.80 30.14
C ASP A 943 30.90 6.85 31.04
N LEU A 944 31.84 5.96 30.77
CA LEU A 944 33.10 5.88 31.49
C LEU A 944 34.24 6.62 30.79
N GLU A 945 33.99 7.38 29.71
CA GLU A 945 35.02 8.14 28.98
C GLU A 945 35.51 9.40 29.70
N GLU A 946 34.71 9.97 30.60
CA GLU A 946 35.06 11.16 31.36
C GLU A 946 35.95 10.83 32.59
N GLU A 947 36.84 11.76 32.95
CA GLU A 947 37.66 11.62 34.17
C GLU A 947 36.80 11.88 35.41
N LEU A 948 36.54 10.85 36.20
CA LEU A 948 35.85 10.97 37.49
C LEU A 948 36.67 11.73 38.54
N GLU A 949 36.07 12.75 39.14
CA GLU A 949 36.52 13.49 40.31
C GLU A 949 36.13 12.77 41.63
N ASP A 950 36.69 13.26 42.73
CA ASP A 950 36.53 12.65 44.05
C ASP A 950 35.15 13.04 44.62
N GLY A 951 34.17 12.12 44.55
CA GLY A 951 32.78 12.35 44.96
C GLY A 951 31.76 12.15 43.85
N ASP A 952 32.22 11.98 42.59
CA ASP A 952 31.35 11.67 41.46
C ASP A 952 30.71 10.29 41.60
N PHE A 953 29.48 10.19 41.13
CA PHE A 953 28.72 8.95 41.11
C PHE A 953 27.80 8.90 39.89
N PHE A 954 27.40 7.69 39.54
CA PHE A 954 26.26 7.42 38.65
C PHE A 954 25.04 7.06 39.49
N GLY A 955 23.85 7.35 38.97
CA GLY A 955 22.60 7.15 39.70
C GLY A 955 21.40 7.13 38.77
N PHE A 956 20.22 6.86 39.34
CA PHE A 956 18.96 6.95 38.60
C PHE A 956 18.39 8.36 38.69
N GLY A 957 17.66 8.78 37.66
CA GLY A 957 16.98 10.07 37.60
C GLY A 957 15.68 10.06 38.40
N VAL A 958 15.37 11.19 39.02
CA VAL A 958 14.09 11.49 39.68
C VAL A 958 13.57 12.81 39.15
N ASP A 959 12.32 12.82 38.66
CA ASP A 959 11.69 13.97 38.00
C ASP A 959 10.26 14.25 38.53
N ALA A 960 9.65 13.29 39.23
CA ALA A 960 8.40 13.45 39.96
C ALA A 960 8.62 13.52 41.48
N GLY A 961 9.86 13.72 41.93
CA GLY A 961 10.24 13.74 43.34
C GLY A 961 10.09 12.40 44.07
N MET A 962 9.87 11.28 43.37
CA MET A 962 9.65 9.94 43.95
C MET A 962 10.74 8.97 43.51
N GLY A 963 11.05 8.00 44.37
CA GLY A 963 11.96 6.89 44.06
C GLY A 963 11.37 5.55 44.48
N CYS A 964 11.82 4.48 43.84
CA CYS A 964 11.53 3.11 44.23
C CYS A 964 12.78 2.23 44.18
N ILE A 965 12.72 1.09 44.85
CA ILE A 965 13.71 0.00 44.72
C ILE A 965 12.97 -1.33 44.73
N ALA A 966 13.06 -2.09 43.65
CA ALA A 966 12.26 -3.29 43.46
C ALA A 966 12.99 -4.35 42.63
N ASP A 967 12.39 -5.54 42.57
CA ASP A 967 12.84 -6.65 41.74
C ASP A 967 12.36 -6.48 40.31
N ILE A 968 13.15 -6.92 39.33
CA ILE A 968 12.78 -6.83 37.92
C ILE A 968 11.42 -7.49 37.63
N GLN A 969 11.07 -8.57 38.34
CA GLN A 969 9.76 -9.20 38.19
C GLN A 969 8.60 -8.30 38.66
N THR A 970 8.83 -7.44 39.66
CA THR A 970 7.84 -6.44 40.09
C THR A 970 7.59 -5.42 39.00
N ARG A 971 8.64 -4.99 38.27
CA ARG A 971 8.49 -4.10 37.11
C ARG A 971 7.60 -4.74 36.06
N GLU A 972 7.90 -5.98 35.68
CA GLU A 972 7.09 -6.73 34.70
C GLU A 972 5.63 -6.89 35.17
N ALA A 973 5.42 -7.22 36.44
CA ALA A 973 4.09 -7.32 37.02
C ALA A 973 3.33 -5.97 36.99
N PHE A 974 4.02 -4.87 37.31
CA PHE A 974 3.45 -3.53 37.24
C PHE A 974 3.05 -3.17 35.82
N LEU A 975 3.90 -3.44 34.81
CA LEU A 975 3.60 -3.15 33.41
C LEU A 975 2.35 -3.89 32.92
N VAL A 976 2.21 -5.16 33.26
CA VAL A 976 0.98 -5.94 32.97
C VAL A 976 -0.23 -5.32 33.66
N TYR A 977 -0.11 -4.95 34.94
CA TYR A 977 -1.19 -4.30 35.67
C TYR A 977 -1.58 -2.95 35.08
N TRP A 978 -0.59 -2.13 34.70
CA TRP A 978 -0.79 -0.79 34.18
C TRP A 978 -1.41 -0.81 32.77
N ALA A 979 -0.93 -1.70 31.90
CA ALA A 979 -1.52 -1.94 30.58
C ALA A 979 -3.02 -2.31 30.66
N LYS A 980 -3.40 -3.15 31.63
CA LYS A 980 -4.82 -3.48 31.89
C LYS A 980 -5.66 -2.27 32.30
N ARG A 981 -5.07 -1.27 32.95
CA ARG A 981 -5.77 -0.04 33.31
C ARG A 981 -5.87 0.91 32.11
N LEU A 982 -4.79 1.11 31.35
CA LEU A 982 -4.78 1.95 30.14
C LEU A 982 -5.79 1.46 29.10
N GLY A 983 -5.95 0.14 28.96
CA GLY A 983 -6.98 -0.42 28.07
C GLY A 983 -8.44 -0.18 28.49
N LYS A 984 -8.70 0.46 29.64
CA LYS A 984 -10.04 0.86 30.09
C LYS A 984 -10.27 2.37 30.03
N ASP A 985 -9.21 3.15 30.12
CA ASP A 985 -9.22 4.61 30.13
C ASP A 985 -7.86 5.08 29.61
N GLU A 986 -7.85 5.68 28.42
CA GLU A 986 -6.63 6.02 27.67
C GLU A 986 -5.91 7.26 28.23
N ASP A 987 -6.62 8.08 29.03
CA ASP A 987 -6.10 9.35 29.57
C ASP A 987 -5.55 9.22 31.00
N ILE A 988 -5.37 7.99 31.52
CA ILE A 988 -4.89 7.77 32.90
C ILE A 988 -3.38 7.92 33.04
N ASP A 989 -2.94 8.42 34.19
CA ASP A 989 -1.53 8.47 34.56
C ASP A 989 -1.24 7.80 35.92
N PRO A 990 -0.03 7.24 36.13
CA PRO A 990 0.30 6.52 37.37
C PRO A 990 0.10 7.33 38.63
N TYR A 991 0.31 8.64 38.59
CA TYR A 991 0.22 9.49 39.77
C TYR A 991 -1.24 9.79 40.11
N ASN A 992 -1.97 10.48 39.23
CA ASN A 992 -3.32 10.97 39.53
C ASN A 992 -4.32 9.82 39.68
N ASP A 993 -4.19 8.75 38.89
CA ASP A 993 -5.19 7.69 38.82
C ASP A 993 -4.87 6.45 39.68
N LEU A 994 -3.68 6.37 40.27
CA LEU A 994 -3.30 5.27 41.17
C LEU A 994 -2.65 5.78 42.45
N PHE A 995 -1.45 6.36 42.34
CA PHE A 995 -0.62 6.57 43.52
C PHE A 995 -1.10 7.71 44.42
N CYS A 996 -1.70 8.78 43.90
CA CYS A 996 -2.20 9.91 44.67
C CYS A 996 -3.19 9.45 45.76
N ASP A 997 -4.24 8.72 45.35
CA ASP A 997 -5.24 8.16 46.24
C ASP A 997 -4.66 7.17 47.28
N LEU A 998 -3.67 6.37 46.86
CA LEU A 998 -3.05 5.36 47.72
C LEU A 998 -2.11 5.98 48.74
N LEU A 999 -1.34 7.00 48.35
CA LEU A 999 -0.44 7.76 49.21
C LEU A 999 -1.23 8.54 50.26
N GLU A 1000 -2.32 9.21 49.87
CA GLU A 1000 -3.21 9.89 50.82
C GLU A 1000 -3.82 8.92 51.84
N LYS A 1001 -4.28 7.75 51.38
CA LYS A 1001 -4.78 6.69 52.27
C LYS A 1001 -3.69 6.17 53.20
N ASN A 1002 -2.46 6.01 52.70
CA ASN A 1002 -1.34 5.56 53.53
C ASN A 1002 -0.98 6.60 54.59
N PHE A 1003 -0.97 7.89 54.25
CA PHE A 1003 -0.77 8.98 55.22
C PHE A 1003 -1.80 8.94 56.35
N GLN A 1004 -3.08 8.71 56.03
CA GLN A 1004 -4.13 8.62 57.06
C GLN A 1004 -3.92 7.46 58.03
N MET A 1005 -3.36 6.34 57.55
CA MET A 1005 -3.08 5.15 58.37
C MET A 1005 -1.75 5.25 59.11
N ASN A 1006 -0.73 5.86 58.49
CA ASN A 1006 0.65 5.91 58.94
C ASN A 1006 1.21 7.35 58.89
N PRO A 1007 0.67 8.32 59.65
CA PRO A 1007 0.97 9.75 59.47
C PRO A 1007 2.39 10.17 59.92
N MET A 1008 3.12 9.28 60.58
CA MET A 1008 4.45 9.60 61.12
C MET A 1008 5.44 9.81 59.98
N TYR A 1009 6.17 10.93 60.03
CA TYR A 1009 7.19 11.31 59.05
C TYR A 1009 6.68 11.40 57.60
N GLN A 1010 5.40 11.76 57.41
CA GLN A 1010 4.78 11.99 56.11
C GLN A 1010 4.09 13.36 56.06
N ARG A 1011 4.14 14.03 54.91
CA ARG A 1011 3.41 15.26 54.58
C ARG A 1011 1.95 14.96 54.24
N GLU A 1012 1.12 16.01 54.30
CA GLU A 1012 -0.25 15.95 53.78
C GLU A 1012 -0.20 15.62 52.27
N GLY A 1013 -0.71 14.45 51.89
CA GLY A 1013 -0.59 13.88 50.53
C GLY A 1013 0.08 12.50 50.50
N GLY A 1014 0.90 12.18 51.50
CA GLY A 1014 1.66 10.92 51.59
C GLY A 1014 3.04 11.01 50.92
N ASP A 1015 4.04 10.44 51.57
CA ASP A 1015 5.44 10.47 51.14
C ASP A 1015 6.04 9.09 50.90
N TRP A 1016 5.36 8.02 51.32
CA TRP A 1016 5.77 6.66 50.99
C TRP A 1016 4.57 5.73 50.92
N LEU A 1017 4.76 4.60 50.24
CA LEU A 1017 3.78 3.53 50.14
C LEU A 1017 4.51 2.22 49.81
N ASN A 1018 4.18 1.15 50.52
CA ASN A 1018 4.56 -0.20 50.11
C ASN A 1018 3.32 -0.88 49.54
N TRP A 1019 3.27 -1.00 48.21
CA TRP A 1019 2.08 -1.46 47.49
C TRP A 1019 2.36 -2.73 46.71
N THR A 1020 1.51 -3.73 46.90
CA THR A 1020 1.58 -4.98 46.14
C THR A 1020 0.77 -4.86 44.86
N VAL A 1021 1.38 -5.21 43.73
CA VAL A 1021 0.69 -5.20 42.43
C VAL A 1021 -0.48 -6.20 42.47
N PRO A 1022 -1.72 -5.78 42.12
CA PRO A 1022 -2.90 -6.62 42.23
C PRO A 1022 -2.76 -7.96 41.53
N GLU A 1023 -3.31 -9.01 42.16
CA GLU A 1023 -3.28 -10.40 41.67
C GLU A 1023 -1.88 -11.03 41.63
N THR A 1024 -0.87 -10.37 42.21
CA THR A 1024 0.51 -10.88 42.30
C THR A 1024 1.02 -10.85 43.74
N ASP A 1025 2.21 -11.39 43.94
CA ASP A 1025 3.02 -11.27 45.16
C ASP A 1025 4.24 -10.34 44.95
N CYS A 1026 4.14 -9.42 43.99
CA CYS A 1026 5.19 -8.46 43.66
C CYS A 1026 4.95 -7.12 44.38
N ASP A 1027 5.88 -6.75 45.25
CA ASP A 1027 5.79 -5.52 46.05
C ASP A 1027 6.58 -4.38 45.41
N LEU A 1028 5.97 -3.20 45.31
CA LEU A 1028 6.55 -1.98 44.78
C LEU A 1028 6.58 -0.89 45.89
N PRO A 1029 7.70 -0.74 46.61
CA PRO A 1029 7.87 0.35 47.56
C PRO A 1029 8.18 1.65 46.82
N ILE A 1030 7.41 2.70 47.08
CA ILE A 1030 7.66 4.06 46.59
C ILE A 1030 7.87 5.02 47.77
N PHE A 1031 8.75 6.00 47.60
CA PHE A 1031 9.09 6.96 48.65
C PHE A 1031 9.59 8.28 48.07
N ALA A 1032 9.37 9.38 48.80
CA ALA A 1032 9.86 10.70 48.43
C ALA A 1032 11.40 10.74 48.40
N SER A 1033 11.94 11.33 47.34
CA SER A 1033 13.38 11.54 47.17
C SER A 1033 13.84 12.79 47.93
N GLY A 1034 14.89 12.67 48.74
CA GLY A 1034 15.29 13.64 49.77
C GLY A 1034 14.92 15.11 49.53
N TRP A 1035 15.57 15.77 48.56
CA TRP A 1035 15.31 17.17 48.20
C TRP A 1035 14.35 17.36 47.01
N GLY A 1036 13.87 16.27 46.39
CA GLY A 1036 13.08 16.28 45.17
C GLY A 1036 13.88 15.82 43.95
N ASP A 1037 13.63 16.41 42.80
CA ASP A 1037 14.21 15.99 41.51
C ASP A 1037 15.74 16.05 41.51
N GLY A 1038 16.37 15.08 40.84
CA GLY A 1038 17.82 14.95 40.82
C GLY A 1038 18.29 13.56 40.38
N VAL A 1039 19.60 13.33 40.48
CA VAL A 1039 20.21 12.02 40.21
C VAL A 1039 20.74 11.45 41.52
N TYR A 1040 20.36 10.21 41.84
CA TYR A 1040 20.65 9.60 43.14
C TYR A 1040 21.37 8.25 43.00
N PRO A 1041 22.47 8.03 43.75
CA PRO A 1041 23.22 6.79 43.70
C PRO A 1041 22.56 5.68 44.53
N VAL A 1042 22.74 4.45 44.06
CA VAL A 1042 22.40 3.24 44.80
C VAL A 1042 23.67 2.47 45.12
N TYR A 1043 23.82 2.02 46.35
CA TYR A 1043 25.01 1.30 46.82
C TYR A 1043 24.66 -0.08 47.36
N PHE A 1044 25.44 -1.08 46.97
CA PHE A 1044 25.39 -2.44 47.52
C PHE A 1044 26.43 -2.57 48.63
N GLY A 1045 25.98 -2.80 49.86
CA GLY A 1045 26.83 -3.02 51.02
C GLY A 1045 27.25 -4.48 51.13
N TYR A 1046 28.56 -4.74 51.24
CA TYR A 1046 29.11 -6.09 51.34
C TYR A 1046 29.68 -6.34 52.73
N ASP A 1047 29.40 -7.51 53.30
CA ASP A 1047 29.91 -7.95 54.58
C ASP A 1047 31.38 -8.43 54.51
N ALA A 1048 31.95 -8.82 55.65
CA ALA A 1048 33.32 -9.32 55.73
C ALA A 1048 33.54 -10.68 55.02
N GLN A 1049 32.49 -11.32 54.49
CA GLN A 1049 32.53 -12.54 53.69
C GLN A 1049 32.27 -12.25 52.21
N ASP A 1050 32.25 -10.98 51.81
CA ASP A 1050 32.02 -10.53 50.43
C ASP A 1050 30.62 -10.86 49.90
N LYS A 1051 29.62 -10.91 50.80
CA LYS A 1051 28.21 -11.07 50.45
C LYS A 1051 27.45 -9.77 50.63
N VAL A 1052 26.50 -9.50 49.73
CA VAL A 1052 25.61 -8.35 49.88
C VAL A 1052 24.76 -8.51 51.14
N CYS A 1053 24.87 -7.57 52.07
CA CYS A 1053 24.12 -7.54 53.32
C CYS A 1053 23.08 -6.40 53.36
N GLY A 1054 23.13 -5.44 52.45
CA GLY A 1054 22.09 -4.43 52.26
C GLY A 1054 22.24 -3.63 50.97
N VAL A 1055 21.16 -3.03 50.50
CA VAL A 1055 21.14 -2.10 49.35
C VAL A 1055 20.63 -0.74 49.81
N TYR A 1056 21.33 0.33 49.42
CA TYR A 1056 21.14 1.66 49.98
C TYR A 1056 20.88 2.68 48.86
N VAL A 1057 19.71 3.31 48.86
CA VAL A 1057 19.41 4.47 48.02
C VAL A 1057 19.77 5.72 48.81
N HIS A 1058 20.81 6.45 48.42
CA HIS A 1058 21.32 7.58 49.19
C HIS A 1058 20.83 8.91 48.60
N PHE A 1059 19.96 9.60 49.32
CA PHE A 1059 19.36 10.86 48.87
C PHE A 1059 20.07 12.11 49.41
N ILE A 1060 20.54 12.07 50.66
CA ILE A 1060 21.11 13.24 51.33
C ILE A 1060 22.37 12.83 52.10
N ASP A 1061 23.52 13.40 51.74
CA ASP A 1061 24.66 13.45 52.66
C ASP A 1061 24.32 14.42 53.79
N ILE A 1062 23.92 13.88 54.95
CA ILE A 1062 23.47 14.69 56.09
C ILE A 1062 24.63 15.50 56.64
N ALA A 1063 25.83 14.93 56.70
CA ALA A 1063 26.99 15.58 57.26
C ALA A 1063 27.47 16.74 56.38
N GLU A 1064 27.33 16.64 55.07
CA GLU A 1064 27.64 17.74 54.16
C GLU A 1064 26.51 18.78 54.11
N SER A 1065 25.25 18.32 53.96
CA SER A 1065 24.10 19.18 53.71
C SER A 1065 23.68 20.04 54.93
N TYR A 1066 23.94 19.58 56.15
CA TYR A 1066 23.52 20.25 57.39
C TYR A 1066 24.68 20.83 58.23
N ASN A 1067 25.92 20.79 57.73
CA ASN A 1067 27.07 21.44 58.38
C ASN A 1067 27.36 22.87 57.84
N GLN A 1068 26.46 23.47 57.06
CA GLN A 1068 26.55 24.87 56.61
C GLN A 1068 25.78 25.85 57.49
#